data_AF-A0A1G0ZX72-F1
#
_entry.id   AF-A0A1G0ZX72-F1
#
_cell.length_a   1.000
_cell.length_b   1.000
_cell.length_c   1.000
_cell.angle_alpha   90.00
_cell.angle_beta   90.00
_cell.angle_gamma   90.00
#
_symmetry.space_group_name_H-M   'P 1'
#
loop_
_entity.id
_entity.type
_entity.pdbx_description
1 polymer ?
#
loop_
_entity_poly.entity_id
_entity_poly.type
_entity_poly.pdbx_seq_one_letter_code
_entity_poly.pdbx_strand_id
1 'polypeptide(L)'
;MAVAAAGVLLAGVSSVHAADFSTWQKKMQVRLAGYDGSETLSDFPALVVFTTNIAGFSYSQFLSGTNADLRFTDDSETNELSHEVEYWDASPVAEISLPTAVSGLAVWLKADAGVQTNGSGAVTNWVDQTGNGRHAWQTNASERPQWTSSGIGGKPVIRFDGTDDGLNMGSLSATFPTAATVFVVATLNADNDYNLLTTYNNGGYWRYSGDGKAYGGVFRATRVDAVCPAPNSGSHIFAVESSAAKWEMWIDGDSRGSAATAYYAGEDYRIGRPDGGTADVRNLKGDIAEILIYDRPLSSLEHKQVGACLAKKYGLADMYRHGASFVWVRLPALVNSNTTIRAFWGKSGTIAPEYRTNGAVWSGSYLGAWLMDQTGDTDSSPKRYDGTAQGTVLQMTGKIGAANDFDRSSDYVSVPDKTDFTLLGDYSVSAWVNSDVVGAGQMMVGTYSNAGFMFGIDDAADSKLQFWEGAWRSSSTRVVPGTWSHVAYTRSGTDGRFYINGSNVCTRTDAQATGNGGGLELGGGGVSWASYRFDGKVDQVELAAVKRTPGWIRASWKNQNNPAGFVNFATVRNGGAPMVINLAATNVTATTGRLAASLVSTGLASTVVRVYMGTVDMGTVYSGWWKTNTFPASTSPGLIGTNVSGLVSDSLYFYRYYATNTWGDWWGDPASVFITGEIGVTVPDPAAAEQGTDPMAFSVFRPSWATNAPLVVHYSVGGTAVAGTDYPVQAGTVTIPPGSTNATVSVTPYHDQLTGEGSETVILTLVPAAYRIGSFASATGTIANATTKGWFVSTTGTDTNTGASWSTAYRTISNALMRAQQTAGDEVFVATGTYDTAILMSITNGVRVQGIHGPESTVLNWTGSGTRILSVAHSSAVVEGLTIRGASHGAVYLLDGQFKNCRIADNFAPQVKGGGILMEGGALINCVVSNNVQRDPTWGPGGGIYLQAGMVTQCKIVNNTVNGGGWGGYGVGAGAGVMM
;
A
#
# COMPACT_ATOMS: atom_id res chain seq x y z
N MET A 1 -10.47 25.11 -48.07
CA MET A 1 -11.31 24.29 -47.18
C MET A 1 -10.47 23.90 -45.98
N ALA A 2 -10.81 24.43 -44.81
CA ALA A 2 -10.17 24.10 -43.55
C ALA A 2 -10.62 22.70 -43.09
N VAL A 3 -9.69 21.85 -42.69
CA VAL A 3 -10.01 20.59 -41.98
C VAL A 3 -9.53 20.77 -40.55
N ALA A 4 -10.50 20.78 -39.63
CA ALA A 4 -10.30 20.99 -38.21
C ALA A 4 -9.60 19.81 -37.55
N ALA A 5 -8.54 20.10 -36.80
CA ALA A 5 -7.98 19.20 -35.81
C ALA A 5 -8.87 19.24 -34.55
N ALA A 6 -9.62 18.17 -34.30
CA ALA A 6 -10.22 17.92 -33.01
C ALA A 6 -9.22 17.13 -32.16
N GLY A 7 -8.55 17.83 -31.24
CA GLY A 7 -7.77 17.22 -30.18
C GLY A 7 -8.69 16.45 -29.23
N VAL A 8 -8.47 15.15 -29.11
CA VAL A 8 -9.06 14.34 -28.04
C VAL A 8 -8.29 14.66 -26.77
N LEU A 9 -8.93 15.40 -25.87
CA LEU A 9 -8.52 15.50 -24.47
C LEU A 9 -8.57 14.09 -23.86
N LEU A 10 -7.41 13.55 -23.49
CA LEU A 10 -7.32 12.41 -22.57
C LEU A 10 -7.80 12.89 -21.19
N ALA A 11 -9.11 12.79 -20.95
CA ALA A 11 -9.64 12.71 -19.60
C ALA A 11 -9.12 11.41 -18.99
N GLY A 12 -8.45 11.51 -17.85
CA GLY A 12 -7.91 10.37 -17.11
C GLY A 12 -9.00 9.37 -16.78
N VAL A 13 -9.12 8.33 -17.60
CA VAL A 13 -9.71 7.08 -17.19
C VAL A 13 -8.63 6.41 -16.35
N SER A 14 -8.81 6.39 -15.03
CA SER A 14 -8.07 5.44 -14.19
C SER A 14 -8.28 4.07 -14.81
N SER A 15 -7.23 3.46 -15.33
CA SER A 15 -7.29 2.07 -15.77
C SER A 15 -7.56 1.20 -14.55
N VAL A 16 -8.85 0.93 -14.32
CA VAL A 16 -9.30 -0.16 -13.45
C VAL A 16 -8.71 -1.42 -14.09
N HIS A 17 -7.62 -1.91 -13.54
CA HIS A 17 -7.22 -3.28 -13.82
C HIS A 17 -8.37 -4.14 -13.29
N ALA A 18 -9.11 -4.80 -14.18
CA ALA A 18 -10.01 -5.87 -13.80
C ALA A 18 -9.15 -6.89 -13.03
N ALA A 19 -9.31 -6.96 -11.71
CA ALA A 19 -8.52 -7.86 -10.89
C ALA A 19 -8.99 -9.30 -11.17
N ASP A 20 -8.07 -10.17 -11.57
CA ASP A 20 -8.37 -11.56 -11.85
C ASP A 20 -8.47 -12.36 -10.53
N PHE A 21 -9.70 -12.66 -10.13
CA PHE A 21 -10.01 -13.44 -8.94
C PHE A 21 -10.04 -14.97 -9.17
N SER A 22 -9.78 -15.44 -10.39
CA SER A 22 -9.83 -16.88 -10.74
C SER A 22 -8.80 -17.74 -9.99
N THR A 23 -7.69 -17.13 -9.55
CA THR A 23 -6.57 -17.80 -8.86
C THR A 23 -6.78 -17.94 -7.34
N TRP A 24 -7.86 -17.41 -6.79
CA TRP A 24 -8.14 -17.44 -5.35
C TRP A 24 -8.78 -18.77 -4.95
N GLN A 25 -8.26 -19.39 -3.89
CA GLN A 25 -8.67 -20.75 -3.51
C GLN A 25 -10.00 -20.80 -2.75
N LYS A 26 -10.37 -19.71 -2.09
CA LYS A 26 -11.55 -19.60 -1.24
C LYS A 26 -12.37 -18.40 -1.66
N LYS A 27 -13.69 -18.60 -1.76
CA LYS A 27 -14.63 -17.50 -1.94
C LYS A 27 -15.93 -17.71 -1.18
N MET A 28 -16.55 -16.60 -0.80
CA MET A 28 -17.80 -16.60 -0.03
C MET A 28 -18.68 -15.42 -0.44
N GLN A 29 -19.98 -15.66 -0.57
CA GLN A 29 -20.95 -14.57 -0.74
C GLN A 29 -21.27 -13.95 0.62
N VAL A 30 -21.32 -12.63 0.65
CA VAL A 30 -21.71 -11.83 1.82
C VAL A 30 -22.96 -11.05 1.44
N ARG A 31 -24.06 -11.27 2.15
CA ARG A 31 -25.36 -10.65 1.89
C ARG A 31 -25.72 -9.68 3.00
N LEU A 32 -26.12 -8.46 2.64
CA LEU A 32 -26.47 -7.38 3.57
C LEU A 32 -27.96 -7.47 3.96
N ALA A 33 -28.35 -8.59 4.55
CA ALA A 33 -29.76 -8.97 4.76
C ALA A 33 -30.52 -8.09 5.77
N GLY A 34 -29.83 -7.45 6.72
CA GLY A 34 -30.47 -6.60 7.72
C GLY A 34 -30.84 -5.19 7.25
N TYR A 35 -30.52 -4.84 6.00
CA TYR A 35 -30.95 -3.58 5.42
C TYR A 35 -32.42 -3.63 5.02
N ASP A 36 -33.26 -2.88 5.74
CA ASP A 36 -34.72 -2.82 5.56
C ASP A 36 -35.21 -1.49 4.99
N GLY A 37 -34.29 -0.64 4.52
CA GLY A 37 -34.63 0.63 3.88
C GLY A 37 -35.05 0.47 2.42
N SER A 38 -35.80 1.44 1.92
CA SER A 38 -36.17 1.57 0.50
C SER A 38 -35.27 2.54 -0.28
N GLU A 39 -34.41 3.29 0.40
CA GLU A 39 -33.46 4.20 -0.24
C GLU A 39 -32.19 3.45 -0.68
N THR A 40 -31.55 3.90 -1.75
CA THR A 40 -30.23 3.38 -2.13
C THR A 40 -29.15 4.22 -1.46
N LEU A 41 -28.29 3.58 -0.67
CA LEU A 41 -27.18 4.23 0.01
C LEU A 41 -25.91 4.04 -0.83
N SER A 42 -25.44 5.08 -1.48
CA SER A 42 -24.19 5.05 -2.26
C SER A 42 -22.97 5.19 -1.36
N ASP A 43 -21.89 4.47 -1.67
CA ASP A 43 -20.62 4.54 -0.93
C ASP A 43 -20.74 4.25 0.57
N PHE A 44 -21.57 3.27 0.93
CA PHE A 44 -21.85 2.92 2.33
C PHE A 44 -20.72 2.06 2.94
N PRO A 45 -20.05 2.50 4.01
CA PRO A 45 -19.11 1.67 4.76
C PRO A 45 -19.88 0.61 5.57
N ALA A 46 -19.74 -0.66 5.21
CA ALA A 46 -20.36 -1.77 5.91
C ALA A 46 -19.33 -2.55 6.72
N LEU A 47 -19.61 -2.74 8.00
CA LEU A 47 -18.86 -3.64 8.87
C LEU A 47 -19.22 -5.10 8.55
N VAL A 48 -18.21 -5.88 8.21
CA VAL A 48 -18.24 -7.33 7.99
C VAL A 48 -17.40 -8.00 9.07
N VAL A 49 -18.00 -8.91 9.83
CA VAL A 49 -17.33 -9.60 10.94
C VAL A 49 -17.06 -11.06 10.59
N PHE A 50 -15.79 -11.44 10.54
CA PHE A 50 -15.39 -12.84 10.34
C PHE A 50 -15.28 -13.54 11.68
N THR A 51 -15.87 -14.73 11.79
CA THR A 51 -15.73 -15.61 12.95
C THR A 51 -15.67 -17.06 12.48
N THR A 52 -15.15 -17.96 13.32
CA THR A 52 -15.12 -19.41 13.04
C THR A 52 -16.51 -20.08 13.06
N ASN A 53 -17.56 -19.35 13.44
CA ASN A 53 -18.96 -19.81 13.34
C ASN A 53 -19.50 -19.76 11.90
N ILE A 54 -18.80 -19.09 10.97
CA ILE A 54 -19.17 -19.05 9.56
C ILE A 54 -18.93 -20.44 8.93
N ALA A 55 -19.97 -21.01 8.32
CA ALA A 55 -19.93 -22.36 7.77
C ALA A 55 -18.83 -22.53 6.70
N GLY A 56 -17.83 -23.37 7.01
CA GLY A 56 -16.71 -23.68 6.13
C GLY A 56 -15.55 -22.68 6.17
N PHE A 57 -15.62 -21.65 7.01
CA PHE A 57 -14.56 -20.67 7.20
C PHE A 57 -13.58 -21.10 8.29
N SER A 58 -12.29 -20.85 8.06
CA SER A 58 -11.24 -20.96 9.08
C SER A 58 -10.12 -19.98 8.77
N TYR A 59 -9.56 -19.34 9.79
CA TYR A 59 -8.39 -18.47 9.65
C TYR A 59 -7.15 -19.18 9.11
N SER A 60 -7.05 -20.51 9.28
CA SER A 60 -5.96 -21.31 8.68
C SER A 60 -6.03 -21.41 7.15
N GLN A 61 -7.11 -20.94 6.52
CA GLN A 61 -7.27 -20.96 5.07
C GLN A 61 -6.59 -19.78 4.38
N PHE A 62 -6.17 -18.75 5.12
CA PHE A 62 -5.39 -17.63 4.59
C PHE A 62 -3.96 -18.09 4.34
N LEU A 63 -3.50 -17.96 3.09
CA LEU A 63 -2.18 -18.46 2.68
C LEU A 63 -1.09 -17.39 2.77
N SER A 64 -1.44 -16.15 3.10
CA SER A 64 -0.46 -15.09 3.38
C SER A 64 0.16 -15.20 4.78
N GLY A 65 -0.36 -16.09 5.64
CA GLY A 65 0.00 -16.17 7.06
C GLY A 65 -0.63 -15.07 7.93
N THR A 66 -1.25 -14.06 7.31
CA THR A 66 -2.02 -12.99 7.96
C THR A 66 -3.32 -12.74 7.17
N ASN A 67 -3.92 -11.56 7.25
CA ASN A 67 -5.07 -11.16 6.44
C ASN A 67 -4.68 -10.47 5.12
N ALA A 68 -3.41 -10.51 4.72
CA ALA A 68 -2.93 -9.81 3.52
C ALA A 68 -3.55 -10.34 2.21
N ASP A 69 -4.00 -11.59 2.21
CA ASP A 69 -4.81 -12.20 1.16
C ASP A 69 -6.31 -12.19 1.50
N LEU A 70 -6.85 -11.11 2.07
CA LEU A 70 -8.30 -10.85 2.08
C LEU A 70 -8.65 -9.88 0.96
N ARG A 71 -9.71 -10.16 0.20
CA ARG A 71 -10.26 -9.26 -0.84
C ARG A 71 -11.77 -9.27 -0.86
N PHE A 72 -12.35 -8.17 -1.34
CA PHE A 72 -13.78 -8.07 -1.62
C PHE A 72 -14.03 -7.61 -3.05
N THR A 73 -15.15 -8.05 -3.63
CA THR A 73 -15.63 -7.56 -4.92
C THR A 73 -17.13 -7.30 -4.90
N ASP A 74 -17.62 -6.60 -5.91
CA ASP A 74 -19.03 -6.66 -6.28
C ASP A 74 -19.50 -8.10 -6.61
N ASP A 75 -20.81 -8.31 -6.69
CA ASP A 75 -21.37 -9.65 -6.91
C ASP A 75 -20.97 -10.26 -8.27
N SER A 76 -20.64 -9.42 -9.26
CA SER A 76 -20.15 -9.84 -10.58
C SER A 76 -18.68 -10.26 -10.60
N GLU A 77 -17.95 -10.14 -9.48
CA GLU A 77 -16.52 -10.49 -9.38
C GLU A 77 -15.63 -9.66 -10.32
N THR A 78 -16.10 -8.47 -10.74
CA THR A 78 -15.44 -7.62 -11.74
C THR A 78 -14.77 -6.40 -11.12
N ASN A 79 -15.33 -5.87 -10.04
CA ASN A 79 -14.82 -4.66 -9.39
C ASN A 79 -14.39 -5.00 -7.96
N GLU A 80 -13.10 -4.83 -7.68
CA GLU A 80 -12.56 -4.94 -6.33
C GLU A 80 -13.06 -3.78 -5.46
N LEU A 81 -13.47 -4.09 -4.24
CA LEU A 81 -13.99 -3.13 -3.28
C LEU A 81 -12.93 -2.80 -2.24
N SER A 82 -12.76 -1.50 -1.98
CA SER A 82 -11.91 -1.03 -0.89
C SER A 82 -12.43 -1.57 0.44
N HIS A 83 -11.51 -2.12 1.22
CA HIS A 83 -11.78 -2.54 2.59
C HIS A 83 -10.61 -2.15 3.50
N GLU A 84 -10.87 -2.03 4.79
CA GLU A 84 -9.86 -1.87 5.83
C GLU A 84 -10.16 -2.85 6.97
N VAL A 85 -9.11 -3.28 7.66
CA VAL A 85 -9.25 -4.21 8.79
C VAL A 85 -8.96 -3.41 10.04
N GLU A 86 -10.00 -3.15 10.81
CA GLU A 86 -9.92 -2.46 12.10
C GLU A 86 -9.29 -3.37 13.16
N TYR A 87 -9.79 -4.61 13.25
CA TYR A 87 -9.28 -5.57 14.23
C TYR A 87 -9.22 -6.98 13.65
N TRP A 88 -8.13 -7.69 13.94
CA TRP A 88 -7.90 -9.05 13.44
C TRP A 88 -7.52 -10.01 14.57
N ASP A 89 -8.47 -10.83 15.00
CA ASP A 89 -8.23 -11.91 15.95
C ASP A 89 -8.48 -13.27 15.31
N ALA A 90 -7.38 -13.96 14.97
CA ALA A 90 -7.40 -15.30 14.42
C ALA A 90 -7.35 -16.41 15.49
N SER A 91 -7.42 -16.04 16.77
CA SER A 91 -7.35 -17.00 17.87
C SER A 91 -8.52 -17.98 17.77
N PRO A 92 -8.28 -19.30 17.85
CA PRO A 92 -9.34 -20.29 17.78
C PRO A 92 -10.25 -20.15 19.00
N VAL A 93 -11.53 -19.85 18.76
CA VAL A 93 -12.55 -19.87 19.82
C VAL A 93 -13.00 -21.30 20.01
N ALA A 94 -12.18 -22.12 20.63
CA ALA A 94 -12.74 -23.30 21.29
C ALA A 94 -13.43 -22.79 22.56
N GLU A 95 -14.75 -22.54 22.49
CA GLU A 95 -15.54 -22.39 23.72
C GLU A 95 -15.31 -23.64 24.58
N ILE A 96 -14.87 -23.43 25.82
CA ILE A 96 -14.80 -24.53 26.78
C ILE A 96 -16.20 -24.81 27.32
N SER A 97 -16.56 -26.08 27.39
CA SER A 97 -17.87 -26.48 27.93
C SER A 97 -17.93 -26.39 29.46
N LEU A 98 -16.78 -26.40 30.14
CA LEU A 98 -16.66 -26.32 31.59
C LEU A 98 -15.36 -25.60 32.01
N PRO A 99 -15.35 -24.86 33.14
CA PRO A 99 -14.14 -24.25 33.69
C PRO A 99 -13.00 -25.25 33.95
N THR A 100 -13.30 -26.52 34.20
CA THR A 100 -12.32 -27.60 34.40
C THR A 100 -11.48 -27.92 33.17
N ALA A 101 -11.83 -27.40 31.99
CA ALA A 101 -11.01 -27.53 30.78
C ALA A 101 -9.72 -26.69 30.86
N VAL A 102 -9.68 -25.68 31.73
CA VAL A 102 -8.48 -24.90 32.05
C VAL A 102 -7.80 -25.52 33.27
N SER A 103 -6.50 -25.80 33.15
CA SER A 103 -5.73 -26.44 34.23
C SER A 103 -5.52 -25.50 35.42
N GLY A 104 -5.41 -26.07 36.62
CA GLY A 104 -5.12 -25.32 37.85
C GLY A 104 -6.33 -24.95 38.71
N LEU A 105 -7.55 -25.39 38.36
CA LEU A 105 -8.75 -25.10 39.15
C LEU A 105 -8.69 -25.78 40.52
N ALA A 106 -8.58 -24.98 41.58
CA ALA A 106 -8.33 -25.43 42.95
C ALA A 106 -9.56 -25.26 43.86
N VAL A 107 -10.45 -24.30 43.60
CA VAL A 107 -11.73 -24.12 44.32
C VAL A 107 -12.84 -23.90 43.32
N TRP A 108 -13.97 -24.57 43.52
CA TRP A 108 -15.16 -24.35 42.71
C TRP A 108 -16.44 -24.43 43.54
N LEU A 109 -17.01 -23.28 43.85
CA LEU A 109 -18.27 -23.14 44.57
C LEU A 109 -19.35 -22.69 43.59
N LYS A 110 -20.43 -23.45 43.43
CA LYS A 110 -21.51 -23.10 42.50
C LYS A 110 -22.88 -23.26 43.15
N ALA A 111 -23.76 -22.28 43.02
CA ALA A 111 -25.02 -22.27 43.76
C ALA A 111 -26.03 -23.31 43.23
N ASP A 112 -25.79 -23.86 42.04
CA ASP A 112 -26.61 -24.90 41.41
C ASP A 112 -26.23 -26.33 41.83
N ALA A 113 -25.13 -26.53 42.58
CA ALA A 113 -24.80 -27.83 43.18
C ALA A 113 -23.96 -27.69 44.46
N GLY A 114 -24.20 -28.57 45.43
CA GLY A 114 -23.39 -28.62 46.65
C GLY A 114 -23.75 -27.58 47.72
N VAL A 115 -24.82 -26.80 47.54
CA VAL A 115 -25.37 -25.94 48.60
C VAL A 115 -26.22 -26.79 49.56
N GLN A 116 -25.94 -26.67 50.86
CA GLN A 116 -26.71 -27.28 51.94
C GLN A 116 -27.39 -26.18 52.75
N THR A 117 -28.69 -26.33 52.97
CA THR A 117 -29.52 -25.37 53.72
C THR A 117 -30.20 -26.02 54.91
N ASN A 118 -30.62 -25.20 55.87
CA ASN A 118 -31.57 -25.62 56.89
C ASN A 118 -33.02 -25.64 56.31
N GLY A 119 -34.00 -25.99 57.15
CA GLY A 119 -35.41 -26.03 56.74
C GLY A 119 -36.03 -24.69 56.31
N SER A 120 -35.36 -23.55 56.52
CA SER A 120 -35.81 -22.23 56.07
C SER A 120 -35.12 -21.75 54.80
N GLY A 121 -34.21 -22.54 54.21
CA GLY A 121 -33.44 -22.13 53.03
C GLY A 121 -32.14 -21.37 53.34
N ALA A 122 -31.79 -21.20 54.62
CA ALA A 122 -30.55 -20.55 55.04
C ALA A 122 -29.35 -21.48 54.84
N VAL A 123 -28.30 -21.00 54.17
CA VAL A 123 -27.12 -21.78 53.78
C VAL A 123 -26.25 -22.09 55.00
N THR A 124 -26.04 -23.38 55.26
CA THR A 124 -25.12 -23.86 56.30
C THR A 124 -23.76 -24.21 55.73
N ASN A 125 -23.72 -24.74 54.50
CA ASN A 125 -22.49 -25.17 53.84
C ASN A 125 -22.60 -25.02 52.31
N TRP A 126 -21.49 -24.69 51.67
CA TRP A 126 -21.33 -24.61 50.23
C TRP A 126 -20.12 -25.47 49.84
N VAL A 127 -20.42 -26.64 49.29
CA VAL A 127 -19.43 -27.70 49.02
C VAL A 127 -18.62 -27.35 47.76
N ASP A 128 -17.32 -27.25 47.91
CA ASP A 128 -16.33 -27.26 46.82
C ASP A 128 -16.46 -28.49 45.90
N GLN A 129 -16.65 -28.21 44.62
CA GLN A 129 -16.89 -29.19 43.55
C GLN A 129 -15.60 -29.71 42.89
N THR A 130 -14.42 -29.18 43.24
CA THR A 130 -13.14 -29.70 42.72
C THR A 130 -12.73 -31.02 43.36
N GLY A 131 -13.34 -31.39 44.50
CA GLY A 131 -12.94 -32.53 45.31
C GLY A 131 -11.81 -32.24 46.30
N ASN A 132 -11.30 -31.00 46.36
CA ASN A 132 -10.21 -30.61 47.26
C ASN A 132 -10.68 -30.29 48.70
N GLY A 133 -11.98 -30.36 48.98
CA GLY A 133 -12.53 -30.19 50.33
C GLY A 133 -12.56 -28.74 50.85
N ARG A 134 -12.39 -27.75 49.97
CA ARG A 134 -12.28 -26.33 50.34
C ARG A 134 -13.67 -25.67 50.45
N HIS A 135 -14.50 -26.22 51.32
CA HIS A 135 -15.90 -25.81 51.47
C HIS A 135 -16.04 -24.45 52.18
N ALA A 136 -17.13 -23.74 51.90
CA ALA A 136 -17.51 -22.54 52.64
C ALA A 136 -18.67 -22.84 53.61
N TRP A 137 -18.69 -22.26 54.81
CA TRP A 137 -19.68 -22.57 55.84
C TRP A 137 -20.09 -21.37 56.70
N GLN A 138 -21.26 -21.47 57.33
CA GLN A 138 -21.69 -20.50 58.35
C GLN A 138 -22.44 -21.20 59.49
N THR A 139 -21.85 -21.12 60.69
CA THR A 139 -22.39 -21.75 61.89
C THR A 139 -23.37 -20.83 62.62
N ASN A 140 -23.15 -19.51 62.65
CA ASN A 140 -24.06 -18.57 63.29
C ASN A 140 -25.35 -18.43 62.47
N ALA A 141 -26.51 -18.62 63.10
CA ALA A 141 -27.79 -18.66 62.40
C ALA A 141 -28.25 -17.29 61.86
N SER A 142 -27.88 -16.18 62.51
CA SER A 142 -28.27 -14.84 62.03
C SER A 142 -27.49 -14.43 60.79
N GLU A 143 -26.24 -14.87 60.66
CA GLU A 143 -25.31 -14.48 59.59
C GLU A 143 -25.40 -15.37 58.33
N ARG A 144 -26.46 -16.20 58.19
CA ARG A 144 -26.56 -17.19 57.10
C ARG A 144 -27.27 -16.60 55.88
N PRO A 145 -26.59 -16.52 54.73
CA PRO A 145 -27.24 -16.11 53.49
C PRO A 145 -28.30 -17.11 53.04
N GLN A 146 -29.21 -16.68 52.17
CA GLN A 146 -30.34 -17.49 51.68
C GLN A 146 -30.04 -18.13 50.33
N TRP A 147 -30.37 -19.40 50.14
CA TRP A 147 -30.34 -20.00 48.80
C TRP A 147 -31.62 -19.69 48.04
N THR A 148 -31.49 -19.29 46.77
CA THR A 148 -32.64 -19.04 45.88
C THR A 148 -32.47 -19.85 44.59
N SER A 149 -33.54 -20.50 44.13
CA SER A 149 -33.52 -21.36 42.94
C SER A 149 -33.49 -20.61 41.60
N SER A 150 -33.77 -19.31 41.60
CA SER A 150 -33.84 -18.46 40.41
C SER A 150 -33.35 -17.05 40.72
N GLY A 151 -32.12 -16.75 40.30
CA GLY A 151 -31.47 -15.44 40.34
C GLY A 151 -30.89 -15.11 38.96
N ILE A 152 -29.57 -15.02 38.87
CA ILE A 152 -28.85 -14.61 37.64
C ILE A 152 -29.17 -15.57 36.48
N GLY A 153 -29.69 -15.04 35.38
CA GLY A 153 -30.05 -15.85 34.21
C GLY A 153 -31.10 -16.93 34.48
N GLY A 154 -31.89 -16.79 35.55
CA GLY A 154 -32.83 -17.83 36.01
C GLY A 154 -32.16 -19.05 36.64
N LYS A 155 -30.88 -18.95 37.02
CA LYS A 155 -30.11 -20.01 37.70
C LYS A 155 -30.07 -19.82 39.22
N PRO A 156 -29.82 -20.87 40.01
CA PRO A 156 -29.68 -20.74 41.46
C PRO A 156 -28.57 -19.79 41.92
N VAL A 157 -28.76 -19.15 43.07
CA VAL A 157 -27.83 -18.17 43.68
C VAL A 157 -27.85 -18.27 45.21
N ILE A 158 -26.81 -17.74 45.85
CA ILE A 158 -26.78 -17.44 47.29
C ILE A 158 -26.96 -15.94 47.48
N ARG A 159 -28.00 -15.55 48.22
CA ARG A 159 -28.46 -14.18 48.44
C ARG A 159 -28.01 -13.68 49.81
N PHE A 160 -27.40 -12.52 49.82
CA PHE A 160 -26.89 -11.81 50.99
C PHE A 160 -27.74 -10.56 51.24
N ASP A 161 -28.10 -10.32 52.50
CA ASP A 161 -29.06 -9.30 52.90
C ASP A 161 -28.47 -7.89 53.11
N GLY A 162 -27.14 -7.76 53.15
CA GLY A 162 -26.43 -6.52 53.42
C GLY A 162 -26.31 -6.15 54.90
N THR A 163 -26.76 -7.00 55.84
CA THR A 163 -26.76 -6.72 57.28
C THR A 163 -25.62 -7.46 57.99
N ASP A 164 -25.62 -8.79 57.95
CA ASP A 164 -24.66 -9.65 58.65
C ASP A 164 -24.35 -10.97 57.92
N ASP A 165 -25.01 -11.20 56.78
CA ASP A 165 -24.84 -12.42 55.99
C ASP A 165 -23.40 -12.63 55.49
N GLY A 166 -22.88 -13.84 55.68
CA GLY A 166 -21.60 -14.24 55.09
C GLY A 166 -21.23 -15.70 55.31
N LEU A 167 -20.28 -16.18 54.53
CA LEU A 167 -19.71 -17.53 54.66
C LEU A 167 -18.22 -17.44 55.03
N ASN A 168 -17.72 -18.45 55.75
CA ASN A 168 -16.32 -18.62 56.11
C ASN A 168 -15.69 -19.72 55.25
N MET A 169 -14.40 -19.58 54.98
CA MET A 169 -13.55 -20.59 54.37
C MET A 169 -12.22 -20.61 55.12
N GLY A 170 -11.64 -21.80 55.31
CA GLY A 170 -10.35 -21.92 55.99
C GLY A 170 -9.21 -21.33 55.15
N SER A 171 -8.04 -21.14 55.79
CA SER A 171 -6.84 -20.66 55.11
C SER A 171 -6.51 -21.47 53.86
N LEU A 172 -6.27 -20.75 52.76
CA LEU A 172 -5.88 -21.31 51.47
C LEU A 172 -4.40 -21.03 51.14
N SER A 173 -3.62 -20.54 52.10
CA SER A 173 -2.23 -20.10 51.90
C SER A 173 -1.31 -21.19 51.34
N ALA A 174 -1.49 -22.43 51.79
CA ALA A 174 -0.72 -23.57 51.29
C ALA A 174 -1.11 -23.99 49.86
N THR A 175 -2.32 -23.62 49.41
CA THR A 175 -2.84 -23.92 48.07
C THR A 175 -2.36 -22.91 47.04
N PHE A 176 -2.20 -21.66 47.44
CA PHE A 176 -1.85 -20.55 46.56
C PHE A 176 -0.52 -19.93 46.96
N PRO A 177 0.62 -20.65 46.89
CA PRO A 177 1.88 -20.20 47.47
C PRO A 177 2.50 -19.01 46.73
N THR A 178 2.22 -18.85 45.43
CA THR A 178 2.91 -17.86 44.57
C THR A 178 2.00 -17.06 43.65
N ALA A 179 0.80 -17.55 43.36
CA ALA A 179 -0.15 -16.91 42.47
C ALA A 179 -1.56 -17.49 42.64
N ALA A 180 -2.57 -16.74 42.20
CA ALA A 180 -3.94 -17.21 42.06
C ALA A 180 -4.73 -16.36 41.04
N THR A 181 -5.74 -16.96 40.42
CA THR A 181 -6.76 -16.24 39.64
C THR A 181 -8.15 -16.62 40.14
N VAL A 182 -8.94 -15.65 40.58
CA VAL A 182 -10.31 -15.85 41.08
C VAL A 182 -11.35 -15.26 40.12
N PHE A 183 -12.46 -15.98 39.91
CA PHE A 183 -13.67 -15.47 39.26
C PHE A 183 -14.84 -15.51 40.24
N VAL A 184 -15.70 -14.48 40.20
CA VAL A 184 -16.93 -14.39 40.98
C VAL A 184 -18.05 -13.92 40.05
N VAL A 185 -19.15 -14.68 39.98
CA VAL A 185 -20.37 -14.26 39.28
C VAL A 185 -21.35 -13.71 40.31
N ALA A 186 -21.66 -12.42 40.25
CA ALA A 186 -22.48 -11.77 41.27
C ALA A 186 -23.45 -10.71 40.73
N THR A 187 -24.56 -10.51 41.43
CA THR A 187 -25.47 -9.38 41.26
C THR A 187 -25.35 -8.41 42.42
N LEU A 188 -25.26 -7.12 42.09
CA LEU A 188 -25.16 -6.02 43.03
C LEU A 188 -26.47 -5.23 43.07
N ASN A 189 -26.87 -4.75 44.26
CA ASN A 189 -28.16 -4.09 44.48
C ASN A 189 -28.03 -2.64 45.00
N ALA A 190 -27.36 -1.78 44.23
CA ALA A 190 -27.19 -0.34 44.50
C ALA A 190 -26.45 -0.03 45.81
N ASP A 191 -25.58 -0.94 46.25
CA ASP A 191 -24.72 -0.71 47.41
C ASP A 191 -23.49 0.09 47.01
N ASN A 192 -23.27 1.16 47.77
CA ASN A 192 -22.08 1.98 47.65
C ASN A 192 -20.88 1.35 48.37
N ASP A 193 -21.07 0.38 49.26
CA ASP A 193 -19.97 -0.17 50.06
C ASP A 193 -20.17 -1.67 50.36
N TYR A 194 -19.49 -2.58 49.64
CA TYR A 194 -19.65 -4.03 49.83
C TYR A 194 -18.33 -4.81 49.65
N ASN A 195 -18.27 -6.01 50.25
CA ASN A 195 -17.17 -6.96 50.11
C ASN A 195 -17.63 -8.23 49.39
N LEU A 196 -16.96 -8.61 48.29
CA LEU A 196 -17.20 -9.90 47.64
C LEU A 196 -16.43 -11.03 48.32
N LEU A 197 -15.13 -10.83 48.53
CA LEU A 197 -14.21 -11.79 49.15
C LEU A 197 -13.22 -11.03 50.03
N THR A 198 -12.98 -11.53 51.25
CA THR A 198 -11.99 -10.96 52.17
C THR A 198 -11.08 -12.04 52.75
N THR A 199 -9.86 -11.65 53.16
CA THR A 199 -8.88 -12.49 53.85
C THR A 199 -8.41 -11.82 55.14
N TYR A 200 -8.18 -12.61 56.18
CA TYR A 200 -7.82 -12.12 57.52
C TYR A 200 -6.41 -11.45 57.59
N ASN A 201 -6.25 -10.48 58.50
CA ASN A 201 -4.98 -9.88 58.98
C ASN A 201 -4.10 -9.07 58.01
N ASN A 202 -4.61 -8.64 56.84
CA ASN A 202 -3.76 -7.90 55.90
C ASN A 202 -4.44 -6.80 55.06
N GLY A 203 -5.65 -6.36 55.42
CA GLY A 203 -6.43 -5.46 54.56
C GLY A 203 -6.77 -6.09 53.20
N GLY A 204 -6.84 -7.43 53.16
CA GLY A 204 -7.06 -8.20 51.94
C GLY A 204 -8.53 -8.32 51.62
N TYR A 205 -9.15 -7.22 51.21
CA TYR A 205 -10.55 -7.20 50.80
C TYR A 205 -10.68 -6.92 49.30
N TRP A 206 -11.64 -7.59 48.67
CA TRP A 206 -12.17 -7.16 47.39
C TRP A 206 -13.43 -6.35 47.67
N ARG A 207 -13.24 -5.03 47.69
CA ARG A 207 -14.24 -4.04 48.09
C ARG A 207 -14.56 -3.10 46.94
N TYR A 208 -15.79 -2.61 46.94
CA TYR A 208 -16.21 -1.42 46.21
C TYR A 208 -16.78 -0.40 47.19
N SER A 209 -16.55 0.88 46.93
CA SER A 209 -16.72 1.96 47.91
C SER A 209 -17.49 3.15 47.35
N GLY A 210 -18.15 3.91 48.24
CA GLY A 210 -19.14 4.93 47.87
C GLY A 210 -18.57 6.17 47.20
N ASP A 211 -17.25 6.21 47.05
CA ASP A 211 -16.49 7.13 46.23
C ASP A 211 -16.35 6.67 44.76
N GLY A 212 -17.10 5.63 44.37
CA GLY A 212 -17.15 5.11 43.00
C GLY A 212 -15.93 4.25 42.64
N LYS A 213 -15.16 3.78 43.62
CA LYS A 213 -13.86 3.14 43.41
C LYS A 213 -13.81 1.68 43.86
N ALA A 214 -13.06 0.88 43.11
CA ALA A 214 -12.70 -0.48 43.45
C ALA A 214 -11.41 -0.56 44.27
N TYR A 215 -11.41 -1.41 45.30
CA TYR A 215 -10.27 -1.71 46.16
C TYR A 215 -10.00 -3.21 46.13
N GLY A 216 -8.77 -3.58 45.77
CA GLY A 216 -8.38 -4.98 45.56
C GLY A 216 -7.19 -5.39 46.42
N GLY A 217 -7.46 -6.16 47.47
CA GLY A 217 -6.45 -6.69 48.41
C GLY A 217 -6.39 -8.21 48.52
N VAL A 218 -7.30 -8.96 47.89
CA VAL A 218 -7.25 -10.44 47.91
C VAL A 218 -6.03 -10.92 47.12
N PHE A 219 -5.29 -11.90 47.69
CA PHE A 219 -4.01 -12.42 47.19
C PHE A 219 -2.85 -11.40 47.20
N ARG A 220 -2.86 -10.42 48.12
CA ARG A 220 -1.83 -9.37 48.20
C ARG A 220 -1.30 -9.10 49.60
N ALA A 221 -0.04 -8.65 49.65
CA ALA A 221 0.63 -8.22 50.87
C ALA A 221 0.24 -6.80 51.31
N THR A 222 -0.16 -5.95 50.35
CA THR A 222 -0.62 -4.58 50.60
C THR A 222 -1.81 -4.26 49.72
N ARG A 223 -2.76 -3.49 50.24
CA ARG A 223 -3.93 -3.03 49.48
C ARG A 223 -3.51 -2.09 48.35
N VAL A 224 -4.24 -2.13 47.24
CA VAL A 224 -4.18 -1.06 46.24
C VAL A 224 -5.46 -0.26 46.29
N ASP A 225 -5.28 1.05 46.44
CA ASP A 225 -6.36 2.01 46.56
C ASP A 225 -6.79 2.48 45.16
N ALA A 226 -8.11 2.46 44.90
CA ALA A 226 -8.77 3.14 43.79
C ALA A 226 -8.29 2.78 42.37
N VAL A 227 -8.40 1.50 41.98
CA VAL A 227 -7.90 1.02 40.68
C VAL A 227 -8.78 1.47 39.50
N CYS A 228 -10.10 1.54 39.69
CA CYS A 228 -11.07 1.84 38.63
C CYS A 228 -12.50 2.09 39.13
N PRO A 229 -13.36 2.71 38.29
CA PRO A 229 -14.80 2.71 38.47
C PRO A 229 -15.38 1.30 38.47
N ALA A 230 -16.41 1.07 39.27
CA ALA A 230 -17.03 -0.24 39.41
C ALA A 230 -18.55 -0.17 39.39
N PRO A 231 -19.22 -1.23 38.88
CA PRO A 231 -20.66 -1.30 38.96
C PRO A 231 -21.10 -1.34 40.42
N ASN A 232 -22.13 -0.55 40.73
CA ASN A 232 -22.84 -0.61 42.02
C ASN A 232 -24.17 -1.37 41.92
N SER A 233 -24.55 -1.78 40.71
CA SER A 233 -25.80 -2.48 40.43
C SER A 233 -25.64 -3.38 39.20
N GLY A 234 -26.50 -4.39 39.07
CA GLY A 234 -26.48 -5.30 37.91
C GLY A 234 -25.71 -6.59 38.16
N SER A 235 -25.74 -7.48 37.16
CA SER A 235 -25.09 -8.80 37.24
C SER A 235 -23.83 -8.82 36.40
N HIS A 236 -22.71 -9.25 36.98
CA HIS A 236 -21.38 -9.14 36.40
C HIS A 236 -20.53 -10.39 36.69
N ILE A 237 -19.50 -10.58 35.87
CA ILE A 237 -18.41 -11.52 36.10
C ILE A 237 -17.19 -10.72 36.52
N PHE A 238 -16.81 -10.88 37.78
CA PHE A 238 -15.62 -10.28 38.33
C PHE A 238 -14.48 -11.27 38.28
N ALA A 239 -13.26 -10.82 37.99
CA ALA A 239 -12.07 -11.63 38.20
C ALA A 239 -10.88 -10.83 38.70
N VAL A 240 -9.97 -11.52 39.40
CA VAL A 240 -8.70 -10.97 39.86
C VAL A 240 -7.62 -12.00 39.58
N GLU A 241 -6.55 -11.58 38.92
CA GLU A 241 -5.31 -12.33 38.79
C GLU A 241 -4.24 -11.72 39.69
N SER A 242 -3.48 -12.56 40.40
CA SER A 242 -2.36 -12.10 41.21
C SER A 242 -1.18 -13.06 41.19
N SER A 243 0.02 -12.49 41.12
CA SER A 243 1.32 -13.15 41.28
C SER A 243 2.33 -12.15 41.84
N ALA A 244 3.55 -12.61 42.14
CA ALA A 244 4.65 -11.72 42.53
C ALA A 244 5.02 -10.67 41.46
N ALA A 245 4.64 -10.90 40.20
CA ALA A 245 4.96 -9.99 39.09
C ALA A 245 3.83 -8.99 38.80
N LYS A 246 2.57 -9.36 39.05
CA LYS A 246 1.41 -8.60 38.58
C LYS A 246 0.18 -8.93 39.40
N TRP A 247 -0.65 -7.92 39.65
CA TRP A 247 -2.04 -8.08 40.02
C TRP A 247 -2.92 -7.29 39.05
N GLU A 248 -4.05 -7.86 38.65
CA GLU A 248 -4.95 -7.27 37.66
C GLU A 248 -6.40 -7.64 37.95
N MET A 249 -7.28 -6.65 37.86
CA MET A 249 -8.72 -6.84 38.01
C MET A 249 -9.38 -6.90 36.65
N TRP A 250 -10.41 -7.72 36.52
CA TRP A 250 -11.25 -7.83 35.34
C TRP A 250 -12.73 -7.74 35.73
N ILE A 251 -13.53 -7.07 34.90
CA ILE A 251 -15.00 -7.04 35.04
C ILE A 251 -15.60 -7.26 33.65
N ASP A 252 -16.44 -8.27 33.52
CA ASP A 252 -17.13 -8.70 32.30
C ASP A 252 -16.18 -8.99 31.12
N GLY A 253 -14.95 -9.40 31.44
CA GLY A 253 -13.92 -9.75 30.44
C GLY A 253 -12.98 -8.61 30.06
N ASP A 254 -13.20 -7.43 30.63
CA ASP A 254 -12.33 -6.26 30.46
C ASP A 254 -11.36 -6.15 31.63
N SER A 255 -10.06 -5.97 31.34
CA SER A 255 -9.10 -5.58 32.37
C SER A 255 -9.45 -4.16 32.83
N ARG A 256 -9.60 -3.98 34.14
CA ARG A 256 -9.95 -2.69 34.77
C ARG A 256 -8.76 -2.04 35.46
N GLY A 257 -7.55 -2.50 35.17
CA GLY A 257 -6.32 -1.95 35.71
C GLY A 257 -5.42 -3.00 36.36
N SER A 258 -4.11 -2.74 36.30
CA SER A 258 -3.08 -3.60 36.86
C SER A 258 -2.11 -2.81 37.73
N ALA A 259 -1.53 -3.47 38.72
CA ALA A 259 -0.53 -2.87 39.60
C ALA A 259 0.51 -3.91 40.02
N ALA A 260 1.78 -3.52 40.02
CA ALA A 260 2.86 -4.34 40.57
C ALA A 260 2.79 -4.30 42.11
N THR A 261 2.75 -5.47 42.75
CA THR A 261 2.84 -5.56 44.22
C THR A 261 3.34 -6.91 44.68
N ALA A 262 3.67 -7.01 45.98
CA ALA A 262 3.99 -8.26 46.63
C ALA A 262 2.75 -9.16 46.79
N TYR A 263 2.90 -10.41 46.36
CA TYR A 263 1.89 -11.46 46.51
C TYR A 263 1.84 -11.98 47.94
N TYR A 264 0.65 -12.17 48.48
CA TYR A 264 0.42 -12.86 49.74
C TYR A 264 -0.94 -13.54 49.69
N ALA A 265 -1.00 -14.85 49.87
CA ALA A 265 -2.24 -15.59 49.68
C ALA A 265 -3.38 -15.07 50.57
N GLY A 266 -3.07 -14.60 51.77
CA GLY A 266 -4.05 -14.39 52.83
C GLY A 266 -4.28 -15.66 53.64
N GLU A 267 -4.87 -15.51 54.82
CA GLU A 267 -5.24 -16.65 55.68
C GLU A 267 -6.71 -17.01 55.48
N ASP A 268 -7.52 -17.12 56.54
CA ASP A 268 -8.93 -17.46 56.44
C ASP A 268 -9.68 -16.49 55.52
N TYR A 269 -10.54 -17.04 54.67
CA TYR A 269 -11.32 -16.30 53.68
C TYR A 269 -12.77 -16.13 54.15
N ARG A 270 -13.40 -15.02 53.76
CA ARG A 270 -14.83 -14.80 53.97
C ARG A 270 -15.50 -14.30 52.70
N ILE A 271 -16.71 -14.78 52.45
CA ILE A 271 -17.52 -14.42 51.29
C ILE A 271 -18.66 -13.52 51.76
N GLY A 272 -18.85 -12.38 51.09
CA GLY A 272 -19.96 -11.45 51.32
C GLY A 272 -19.84 -10.52 52.53
N ARG A 273 -18.74 -10.62 53.31
CA ARG A 273 -18.60 -9.89 54.59
C ARG A 273 -17.15 -9.51 54.94
N PRO A 274 -16.93 -8.54 55.84
CA PRO A 274 -15.58 -8.10 56.24
C PRO A 274 -14.84 -9.11 57.15
N ASP A 275 -13.54 -8.88 57.34
CA ASP A 275 -12.60 -9.76 58.06
C ASP A 275 -12.68 -9.68 59.61
N GLY A 276 -13.48 -8.78 60.18
CA GLY A 276 -13.93 -8.87 61.58
C GLY A 276 -13.59 -7.70 62.51
N GLY A 277 -13.24 -6.52 62.01
CA GLY A 277 -13.22 -5.30 62.83
C GLY A 277 -14.63 -4.82 63.15
N THR A 278 -14.98 -4.61 64.43
CA THR A 278 -16.34 -4.28 64.95
C THR A 278 -16.91 -2.92 64.49
N ALA A 279 -16.31 -2.26 63.50
CA ALA A 279 -16.73 -0.95 62.97
C ALA A 279 -16.95 -0.95 61.43
N ASP A 280 -16.70 -2.06 60.73
CA ASP A 280 -16.84 -2.15 59.27
C ASP A 280 -18.19 -2.82 58.90
N VAL A 281 -19.15 -2.04 58.37
CA VAL A 281 -20.53 -2.47 58.06
C VAL A 281 -20.75 -2.83 56.59
N ARG A 282 -19.69 -3.13 55.85
CA ARG A 282 -19.70 -3.28 54.38
C ARG A 282 -20.03 -4.70 53.92
N ASN A 283 -21.18 -5.20 54.36
CA ASN A 283 -21.71 -6.50 53.96
C ASN A 283 -22.34 -6.42 52.57
N LEU A 284 -22.25 -7.51 51.80
CA LEU A 284 -22.84 -7.58 50.47
C LEU A 284 -24.37 -7.61 50.56
N LYS A 285 -25.06 -6.70 49.87
CA LYS A 285 -26.46 -6.89 49.49
C LYS A 285 -26.54 -7.28 48.02
N GLY A 286 -26.81 -8.55 47.77
CA GLY A 286 -26.69 -9.09 46.43
C GLY A 286 -26.76 -10.59 46.35
N ASP A 287 -26.48 -11.11 45.16
CA ASP A 287 -26.48 -12.54 44.89
C ASP A 287 -25.09 -12.97 44.41
N ILE A 288 -24.58 -14.11 44.86
CA ILE A 288 -23.39 -14.77 44.29
C ILE A 288 -23.84 -16.12 43.73
N ALA A 289 -23.52 -16.36 42.45
CA ALA A 289 -23.91 -17.58 41.75
C ALA A 289 -22.77 -18.62 41.69
N GLU A 290 -21.52 -18.17 41.51
CA GLU A 290 -20.37 -19.06 41.30
C GLU A 290 -19.05 -18.38 41.68
N ILE A 291 -18.13 -19.14 42.29
CA ILE A 291 -16.77 -18.73 42.62
C ILE A 291 -15.81 -19.82 42.11
N LEU A 292 -14.80 -19.42 41.33
CA LEU A 292 -13.73 -20.29 40.83
C LEU A 292 -12.39 -19.70 41.28
N ILE A 293 -11.46 -20.53 41.76
CA ILE A 293 -10.10 -20.08 42.07
C ILE A 293 -9.09 -21.04 41.44
N TYR A 294 -8.21 -20.52 40.60
CA TYR A 294 -7.09 -21.22 39.97
C TYR A 294 -5.80 -20.96 40.75
N ASP A 295 -4.91 -21.95 40.81
CA ASP A 295 -3.63 -21.93 41.54
C ASP A 295 -2.46 -21.27 40.81
N ARG A 296 -2.76 -20.62 39.69
CA ARG A 296 -1.80 -19.97 38.80
C ARG A 296 -2.44 -18.77 38.10
N PRO A 297 -1.62 -17.86 37.54
CA PRO A 297 -2.08 -16.87 36.58
C PRO A 297 -2.65 -17.57 35.34
N LEU A 298 -3.68 -16.98 34.74
CA LEU A 298 -4.26 -17.44 33.49
C LEU A 298 -3.74 -16.57 32.35
N SER A 299 -3.47 -17.18 31.19
CA SER A 299 -3.22 -16.36 30.00
C SER A 299 -4.48 -15.55 29.64
N SER A 300 -4.33 -14.46 28.91
CA SER A 300 -5.48 -13.65 28.44
C SER A 300 -6.50 -14.48 27.66
N LEU A 301 -6.06 -15.54 26.96
CA LEU A 301 -6.94 -16.49 26.29
C LEU A 301 -7.74 -17.31 27.31
N GLU A 302 -7.07 -17.95 28.27
CA GLU A 302 -7.71 -18.79 29.29
C GLU A 302 -8.67 -17.98 30.16
N HIS A 303 -8.29 -16.76 30.54
CA HIS A 303 -9.11 -15.87 31.34
C HIS A 303 -10.46 -15.59 30.67
N LYS A 304 -10.40 -15.28 29.38
CA LYS A 304 -11.59 -14.96 28.62
C LYS A 304 -12.37 -16.23 28.19
N GLN A 305 -11.73 -17.39 28.02
CA GLN A 305 -12.41 -18.69 27.85
C GLN A 305 -13.28 -19.06 29.05
N VAL A 306 -12.74 -18.90 30.27
CA VAL A 306 -13.47 -19.15 31.52
C VAL A 306 -14.63 -18.16 31.65
N GLY A 307 -14.38 -16.88 31.37
CA GLY A 307 -15.42 -15.85 31.40
C GLY A 307 -16.56 -16.07 30.41
N ALA A 308 -16.26 -16.44 29.15
CA ALA A 308 -17.27 -16.78 28.14
C ALA A 308 -18.14 -17.98 28.56
N CYS A 309 -17.52 -19.01 29.17
CA CYS A 309 -18.22 -20.16 29.73
C CYS A 309 -19.27 -19.72 30.79
N LEU A 310 -18.87 -18.83 31.69
CA LEU A 310 -19.75 -18.28 32.74
C LEU A 310 -20.84 -17.37 32.16
N ALA A 311 -20.49 -16.47 31.24
CA ALA A 311 -21.43 -15.53 30.62
C ALA A 311 -22.57 -16.27 29.93
N LYS A 312 -22.23 -17.31 29.16
CA LYS A 312 -23.18 -18.21 28.52
C LYS A 312 -24.07 -18.95 29.51
N LYS A 313 -23.51 -19.47 30.60
CA LYS A 313 -24.25 -20.20 31.64
C LYS A 313 -25.32 -19.32 32.30
N TYR A 314 -24.99 -18.05 32.56
CA TYR A 314 -25.82 -17.10 33.30
C TYR A 314 -26.58 -16.09 32.44
N GLY A 315 -26.52 -16.23 31.10
CA GLY A 315 -27.24 -15.35 30.18
C GLY A 315 -26.80 -13.88 30.27
N LEU A 316 -25.52 -13.64 30.59
CA LEU A 316 -24.92 -12.31 30.63
C LEU A 316 -24.47 -11.91 29.21
N ALA A 317 -24.40 -10.60 28.93
CA ALA A 317 -24.00 -10.10 27.62
C ALA A 317 -22.59 -10.60 27.25
N ASP A 318 -22.42 -11.01 25.99
CA ASP A 318 -21.22 -11.70 25.49
C ASP A 318 -20.05 -10.73 25.24
N MET A 319 -19.55 -10.12 26.33
CA MET A 319 -18.43 -9.15 26.32
C MET A 319 -17.06 -9.82 26.19
N TYR A 320 -17.00 -11.16 26.20
CA TYR A 320 -15.79 -11.95 25.95
C TYR A 320 -15.59 -12.19 24.44
N ARG A 321 -15.40 -11.12 23.65
CA ARG A 321 -15.13 -11.25 22.20
C ARG A 321 -13.81 -11.98 21.96
N HIS A 322 -13.88 -13.05 21.19
CA HIS A 322 -12.75 -13.84 20.75
C HIS A 322 -12.95 -14.34 19.33
N GLY A 323 -11.85 -14.47 18.58
CA GLY A 323 -11.82 -15.05 17.24
C GLY A 323 -12.79 -14.38 16.27
N ALA A 324 -12.94 -13.06 16.44
CA ALA A 324 -13.74 -12.19 15.59
C ALA A 324 -12.83 -11.11 14.97
N SER A 325 -12.84 -11.02 13.65
CA SER A 325 -12.16 -9.94 12.92
C SER A 325 -13.17 -8.96 12.35
N PHE A 326 -12.92 -7.66 12.53
CA PHE A 326 -13.76 -6.56 12.11
C PHE A 326 -13.15 -5.91 10.86
N VAL A 327 -13.94 -5.89 9.79
CA VAL A 327 -13.49 -5.41 8.47
C VAL A 327 -14.53 -4.46 7.91
N TRP A 328 -14.14 -3.22 7.65
CA TRP A 328 -14.99 -2.26 6.95
C TRP A 328 -14.83 -2.43 5.45
N VAL A 329 -15.94 -2.53 4.73
CA VAL A 329 -15.98 -2.67 3.27
C VAL A 329 -16.83 -1.56 2.70
N ARG A 330 -16.28 -0.78 1.77
CA ARG A 330 -17.05 0.26 1.08
C ARG A 330 -17.92 -0.37 0.00
N LEU A 331 -19.23 -0.31 0.21
CA LEU A 331 -20.22 -0.76 -0.76
C LEU A 331 -20.48 0.36 -1.78
N PRO A 332 -20.39 0.10 -3.10
CA PRO A 332 -20.76 1.10 -4.10
C PRO A 332 -22.23 1.53 -3.96
N ALA A 333 -23.11 0.58 -3.65
CA ALA A 333 -24.52 0.82 -3.35
C ALA A 333 -25.09 -0.25 -2.43
N LEU A 334 -25.74 0.16 -1.35
CA LEU A 334 -26.61 -0.66 -0.52
C LEU A 334 -28.07 -0.34 -0.89
N VAL A 335 -28.72 -1.27 -1.59
CA VAL A 335 -30.00 -1.02 -2.28
C VAL A 335 -31.18 -1.62 -1.50
N ASN A 336 -31.03 -2.85 -1.01
CA ASN A 336 -32.06 -3.59 -0.27
C ASN A 336 -31.43 -4.80 0.43
N SER A 337 -32.25 -5.61 1.11
CA SER A 337 -31.82 -6.82 1.83
C SER A 337 -31.26 -7.94 0.93
N ASN A 338 -31.29 -7.80 -0.40
CA ASN A 338 -30.65 -8.72 -1.36
C ASN A 338 -29.32 -8.18 -1.90
N THR A 339 -28.83 -7.02 -1.45
CA THR A 339 -27.49 -6.54 -1.83
C THR A 339 -26.44 -7.56 -1.39
N THR A 340 -25.55 -7.94 -2.30
CA THR A 340 -24.49 -8.93 -2.06
C THR A 340 -23.14 -8.45 -2.59
N ILE A 341 -22.08 -8.89 -1.93
CA ILE A 341 -20.69 -8.77 -2.34
C ILE A 341 -20.01 -10.14 -2.22
N ARG A 342 -18.77 -10.26 -2.68
CA ARG A 342 -17.97 -11.48 -2.55
C ARG A 342 -16.72 -11.21 -1.72
N ALA A 343 -16.34 -12.16 -0.87
CA ALA A 343 -15.08 -12.18 -0.15
C ALA A 343 -14.19 -13.30 -0.72
N PHE A 344 -12.89 -13.05 -0.89
CA PHE A 344 -11.90 -13.99 -1.40
C PHE A 344 -10.68 -14.09 -0.48
N TRP A 345 -10.13 -15.30 -0.33
CA TRP A 345 -8.86 -15.55 0.37
C TRP A 345 -8.17 -16.84 -0.11
N GLY A 346 -7.01 -17.13 0.46
CA GLY A 346 -6.24 -18.34 0.16
C GLY A 346 -5.35 -18.18 -1.07
N LYS A 347 -4.65 -17.05 -1.19
CA LYS A 347 -3.70 -16.78 -2.28
C LYS A 347 -2.31 -16.48 -1.72
N SER A 348 -1.38 -17.40 -1.90
CA SER A 348 0.01 -17.28 -1.44
C SER A 348 0.76 -16.13 -2.13
N GLY A 349 1.68 -15.48 -1.41
CA GLY A 349 2.53 -14.42 -1.96
C GLY A 349 1.81 -13.10 -2.24
N THR A 350 0.59 -12.93 -1.74
CA THR A 350 -0.21 -11.71 -1.90
C THR A 350 0.24 -10.64 -0.90
N ILE A 351 0.37 -9.40 -1.37
CA ILE A 351 0.62 -8.22 -0.52
C ILE A 351 -0.73 -7.55 -0.19
N ALA A 352 -0.84 -6.98 1.01
CA ALA A 352 -2.00 -6.20 1.41
C ALA A 352 -2.16 -4.96 0.48
N PRO A 353 -3.36 -4.69 -0.07
CA PRO A 353 -3.58 -3.53 -0.93
C PRO A 353 -3.45 -2.22 -0.16
N GLU A 354 -2.99 -1.18 -0.85
CA GLU A 354 -2.81 0.16 -0.29
C GLU A 354 -4.13 0.74 0.27
N TYR A 355 -5.27 0.41 -0.33
CA TYR A 355 -6.57 0.91 0.12
C TYR A 355 -6.94 0.50 1.55
N ARG A 356 -6.23 -0.49 2.12
CA ARG A 356 -6.41 -0.92 3.51
C ARG A 356 -5.84 0.07 4.52
N THR A 357 -5.00 0.99 4.08
CA THR A 357 -4.31 1.96 4.94
C THR A 357 -4.30 3.38 4.38
N ASN A 358 -4.85 3.63 3.19
CA ASN A 358 -4.95 4.97 2.61
C ASN A 358 -6.32 5.64 2.81
N GLY A 359 -7.27 4.94 3.44
CA GLY A 359 -8.56 5.47 3.85
C GLY A 359 -9.63 5.50 2.76
N ALA A 360 -9.45 4.73 1.68
CA ALA A 360 -10.41 4.66 0.59
C ALA A 360 -11.82 4.23 1.01
N VAL A 361 -11.95 3.50 2.12
CA VAL A 361 -13.25 3.08 2.70
C VAL A 361 -14.06 4.29 3.15
N TRP A 362 -13.43 5.21 3.87
CA TRP A 362 -14.01 6.44 4.40
C TRP A 362 -13.71 7.64 3.51
N SER A 363 -13.72 7.46 2.19
CA SER A 363 -13.51 8.57 1.25
C SER A 363 -14.84 9.13 0.71
N GLY A 364 -14.77 10.14 -0.15
CA GLY A 364 -15.97 10.81 -0.67
C GLY A 364 -16.42 11.93 0.27
N SER A 365 -17.56 11.75 0.96
CA SER A 365 -18.18 12.80 1.77
C SER A 365 -17.66 12.91 3.22
N TYR A 366 -16.79 12.01 3.64
CA TYR A 366 -16.24 12.02 5.00
C TYR A 366 -15.15 13.08 5.14
N LEU A 367 -15.25 13.86 6.22
CA LEU A 367 -14.23 14.81 6.68
C LEU A 367 -13.24 14.16 7.65
N GLY A 368 -13.67 13.10 8.34
CA GLY A 368 -12.84 12.27 9.20
C GLY A 368 -13.65 11.09 9.76
N ALA A 369 -12.97 9.99 10.03
CA ALA A 369 -13.53 8.82 10.68
C ALA A 369 -12.49 8.26 11.67
N TRP A 370 -12.76 8.37 12.97
CA TRP A 370 -11.88 7.87 14.02
C TRP A 370 -12.54 6.64 14.65
N LEU A 371 -11.90 5.49 14.49
CA LEU A 371 -12.45 4.20 14.96
C LEU A 371 -12.32 4.02 16.48
N MET A 372 -11.57 4.89 17.16
CA MET A 372 -11.39 4.85 18.62
C MET A 372 -10.62 3.61 19.13
N ASP A 373 -9.85 2.96 18.26
CA ASP A 373 -9.15 1.69 18.50
C ASP A 373 -7.72 1.84 19.05
N GLN A 374 -7.29 3.08 19.26
CA GLN A 374 -6.02 3.40 19.93
C GLN A 374 -6.09 4.73 20.68
N THR A 375 -5.22 4.93 21.66
CA THR A 375 -5.31 6.10 22.58
C THR A 375 -5.23 7.46 21.90
N GLY A 376 -4.48 7.58 20.79
CA GLY A 376 -4.36 8.83 20.02
C GLY A 376 -5.27 8.92 18.79
N ASP A 377 -5.91 7.82 18.40
CA ASP A 377 -6.72 7.61 17.18
C ASP A 377 -6.20 8.17 15.86
N THR A 378 -6.02 7.27 14.91
CA THR A 378 -5.81 7.65 13.51
C THR A 378 -7.14 7.96 12.83
N ASP A 379 -7.12 8.94 11.94
CA ASP A 379 -8.23 9.18 11.02
C ASP A 379 -8.14 8.17 9.87
N SER A 380 -9.13 7.30 9.79
CA SER A 380 -9.28 6.27 8.78
C SER A 380 -9.71 6.83 7.42
N SER A 381 -10.04 8.12 7.32
CA SER A 381 -10.29 8.77 6.03
C SER A 381 -9.00 9.07 5.25
N PRO A 382 -9.08 9.43 3.96
CA PRO A 382 -7.91 9.86 3.20
C PRO A 382 -7.28 11.17 3.71
N LYS A 383 -7.98 11.90 4.59
CA LYS A 383 -7.51 13.19 5.11
C LYS A 383 -6.41 13.04 6.16
N ARG A 384 -6.37 11.90 6.87
CA ARG A 384 -5.35 11.59 7.88
C ARG A 384 -5.24 12.70 8.92
N TYR A 385 -6.39 13.18 9.38
CA TYR A 385 -6.48 14.11 10.51
C TYR A 385 -6.33 13.35 11.82
N ASP A 386 -5.17 12.70 11.95
CA ASP A 386 -4.81 11.87 13.08
C ASP A 386 -4.76 12.71 14.37
N GLY A 387 -5.20 12.09 15.46
CA GLY A 387 -5.24 12.69 16.77
C GLY A 387 -3.97 12.46 17.59
N THR A 388 -3.95 13.07 18.76
CA THR A 388 -2.95 12.82 19.80
C THR A 388 -3.64 12.85 21.15
N ALA A 389 -3.48 11.79 21.93
CA ALA A 389 -4.01 11.69 23.28
C ALA A 389 -3.45 12.82 24.17
N GLN A 390 -4.33 13.40 24.98
CA GLN A 390 -4.04 14.38 26.01
C GLN A 390 -4.61 13.81 27.32
N GLY A 391 -3.84 13.84 28.41
CA GLY A 391 -4.19 13.09 29.61
C GLY A 391 -3.83 11.60 29.51
N THR A 392 -4.48 10.77 30.32
CA THR A 392 -4.28 9.31 30.36
C THR A 392 -5.48 8.60 29.72
N VAL A 393 -5.73 8.88 28.44
CA VAL A 393 -6.78 8.20 27.67
C VAL A 393 -6.51 6.69 27.67
N LEU A 394 -7.48 5.91 28.14
CA LEU A 394 -7.37 4.46 28.23
C LEU A 394 -8.12 3.78 27.08
N GLN A 395 -7.53 2.69 26.58
CA GLN A 395 -8.16 1.80 25.61
C GLN A 395 -8.94 0.70 26.34
N MET A 396 -10.24 0.64 26.07
CA MET A 396 -11.20 -0.29 26.67
C MET A 396 -11.95 -1.05 25.57
N THR A 397 -12.73 -2.07 25.94
CA THR A 397 -13.59 -2.75 24.96
C THR A 397 -14.64 -1.78 24.42
N GLY A 398 -14.64 -1.62 23.09
CA GLY A 398 -15.54 -0.74 22.38
C GLY A 398 -16.86 -1.40 22.03
N LYS A 399 -17.72 -0.63 21.36
CA LYS A 399 -18.88 -1.21 20.69
C LYS A 399 -18.42 -2.09 19.52
N ILE A 400 -17.40 -1.64 18.80
CA ILE A 400 -16.68 -2.31 17.74
C ILE A 400 -15.21 -2.27 18.14
N GLY A 401 -14.50 -3.40 18.08
CA GLY A 401 -13.10 -3.43 18.52
C GLY A 401 -12.88 -2.85 19.93
N ALA A 402 -12.05 -1.82 19.99
CA ALA A 402 -11.72 -1.07 21.20
C ALA A 402 -12.28 0.36 21.13
N ALA A 403 -12.35 1.03 22.28
CA ALA A 403 -12.84 2.39 22.43
C ALA A 403 -11.93 3.17 23.37
N ASN A 404 -11.92 4.50 23.23
CA ASN A 404 -11.29 5.37 24.20
C ASN A 404 -12.24 5.68 25.37
N ASP A 405 -11.73 5.50 26.58
CA ASP A 405 -12.38 5.86 27.85
C ASP A 405 -11.77 7.16 28.38
N PHE A 406 -12.63 8.12 28.73
CA PHE A 406 -12.25 9.47 29.14
C PHE A 406 -12.67 9.74 30.58
N ASP A 407 -11.78 10.39 31.35
CA ASP A 407 -11.92 10.61 32.79
C ASP A 407 -12.61 11.91 33.22
N ARG A 408 -13.18 12.68 32.27
CA ARG A 408 -13.77 14.01 32.47
C ARG A 408 -12.84 15.13 32.96
N SER A 409 -11.63 14.81 33.39
CA SER A 409 -10.77 15.78 34.06
C SER A 409 -9.72 16.33 33.12
N SER A 410 -9.06 15.43 32.39
CA SER A 410 -7.88 15.74 31.60
C SER A 410 -7.88 15.06 30.23
N ASP A 411 -8.67 14.01 30.08
CA ASP A 411 -8.58 13.11 28.94
C ASP A 411 -9.32 13.63 27.71
N TYR A 412 -8.64 13.62 26.57
CA TYR A 412 -9.21 13.83 25.24
C TYR A 412 -8.21 13.46 24.14
N VAL A 413 -8.69 13.34 22.91
CA VAL A 413 -7.84 13.25 21.73
C VAL A 413 -7.86 14.59 21.00
N SER A 414 -6.68 15.21 20.86
CA SER A 414 -6.51 16.47 20.15
C SER A 414 -6.18 16.23 18.69
N VAL A 415 -6.97 16.78 17.78
CA VAL A 415 -6.71 16.81 16.33
C VAL A 415 -6.41 18.26 15.92
N PRO A 416 -5.25 18.55 15.32
CA PRO A 416 -4.87 19.92 14.96
C PRO A 416 -5.87 20.60 14.02
N ASP A 417 -5.98 21.92 14.09
CA ASP A 417 -6.87 22.71 13.24
C ASP A 417 -6.64 22.43 11.74
N LYS A 418 -7.75 22.31 11.00
CA LYS A 418 -7.79 22.09 9.55
C LYS A 418 -8.85 23.00 8.94
N THR A 419 -8.57 23.47 7.73
CA THR A 419 -9.51 24.28 6.94
C THR A 419 -10.84 23.57 6.68
N ASP A 420 -10.84 22.25 6.70
CA ASP A 420 -11.98 21.39 6.39
C ASP A 420 -12.93 21.22 7.58
N PHE A 421 -12.58 21.65 8.79
CA PHE A 421 -13.47 21.67 9.96
C PHE A 421 -14.51 22.81 9.92
N THR A 422 -14.73 23.37 8.74
CA THR A 422 -15.79 24.34 8.48
C THR A 422 -17.10 23.62 8.14
N LEU A 423 -18.09 23.68 9.03
CA LEU A 423 -19.42 23.09 8.82
C LEU A 423 -20.40 24.11 8.23
N LEU A 424 -19.98 24.77 7.14
CA LEU A 424 -20.75 25.83 6.47
C LEU A 424 -21.92 25.26 5.63
N GLY A 425 -21.71 24.09 5.03
CA GLY A 425 -22.70 23.38 4.20
C GLY A 425 -23.51 22.35 4.97
N ASP A 426 -24.07 21.37 4.26
CA ASP A 426 -24.72 20.22 4.88
C ASP A 426 -23.69 19.36 5.62
N TYR A 427 -24.08 18.77 6.75
CA TYR A 427 -23.17 17.94 7.53
C TYR A 427 -23.86 16.90 8.38
N SER A 428 -23.09 15.92 8.82
CA SER A 428 -23.50 14.91 9.80
C SER A 428 -22.34 14.59 10.74
N VAL A 429 -22.67 14.43 12.02
CA VAL A 429 -21.74 13.99 13.07
C VAL A 429 -22.38 12.79 13.76
N SER A 430 -21.63 11.71 13.97
CA SER A 430 -22.08 10.55 14.74
C SER A 430 -20.98 9.93 15.57
N ALA A 431 -21.39 9.23 16.62
CA ALA A 431 -20.51 8.45 17.49
C ALA A 431 -21.31 7.35 18.19
N TRP A 432 -20.63 6.30 18.63
CA TRP A 432 -21.08 5.47 19.75
C TRP A 432 -20.59 6.08 21.05
N VAL A 433 -21.47 6.16 22.05
CA VAL A 433 -21.13 6.68 23.38
C VAL A 433 -21.68 5.78 24.47
N ASN A 434 -20.91 5.64 25.55
CA ASN A 434 -21.33 5.04 26.81
C ASN A 434 -20.82 5.93 27.94
N SER A 435 -21.67 6.83 28.41
CA SER A 435 -21.32 7.79 29.46
C SER A 435 -21.44 7.18 30.85
N ASP A 436 -20.50 7.46 31.75
CA ASP A 436 -20.46 6.88 33.09
C ASP A 436 -21.31 7.70 34.11
N VAL A 437 -21.69 8.95 33.80
CA VAL A 437 -22.40 9.85 34.73
C VAL A 437 -23.65 10.54 34.13
N VAL A 438 -24.57 10.94 35.01
CA VAL A 438 -25.77 11.75 34.69
C VAL A 438 -25.58 13.18 35.20
N GLY A 439 -25.96 14.18 34.40
CA GLY A 439 -26.25 15.53 34.90
C GLY A 439 -25.09 16.53 34.98
N ALA A 440 -24.11 16.40 34.08
CA ALA A 440 -23.15 17.44 33.79
C ALA A 440 -22.81 17.45 32.31
N GLY A 441 -22.62 18.65 31.77
CA GLY A 441 -22.43 18.85 30.33
C GLY A 441 -21.12 18.22 29.90
N GLN A 442 -21.17 17.35 28.91
CA GLN A 442 -20.00 16.60 28.45
C GLN A 442 -20.05 16.41 26.93
N MET A 443 -18.91 16.60 26.28
CA MET A 443 -18.82 16.65 24.82
C MET A 443 -18.07 15.45 24.31
N MET A 444 -18.67 14.72 23.37
CA MET A 444 -18.05 13.56 22.74
C MET A 444 -17.16 13.99 21.57
N VAL A 445 -17.50 15.11 20.92
CA VAL A 445 -16.70 15.70 19.83
C VAL A 445 -17.01 17.19 19.70
N GLY A 446 -15.99 18.03 19.52
CA GLY A 446 -16.19 19.45 19.29
C GLY A 446 -14.92 20.19 18.91
N THR A 447 -15.08 21.36 18.29
CA THR A 447 -13.96 22.25 17.96
C THR A 447 -13.64 23.17 19.13
N TYR A 448 -12.38 23.64 19.18
CA TYR A 448 -11.80 24.38 20.29
C TYR A 448 -12.52 25.68 20.72
N SER A 449 -13.19 26.38 19.81
CA SER A 449 -13.86 27.67 20.07
C SER A 449 -15.33 27.69 19.68
N ASN A 450 -16.07 28.67 20.22
CA ASN A 450 -17.50 28.86 19.97
C ASN A 450 -17.86 29.25 18.53
N ALA A 451 -16.87 29.50 17.67
CA ALA A 451 -17.04 29.74 16.24
C ALA A 451 -17.29 28.46 15.42
N GLY A 452 -17.10 27.28 16.01
CA GLY A 452 -17.35 25.98 15.36
C GLY A 452 -18.52 25.21 15.97
N PHE A 453 -18.37 23.90 16.19
CA PHE A 453 -19.44 23.03 16.69
C PHE A 453 -19.04 22.26 17.93
N MET A 454 -20.03 21.81 18.70
CA MET A 454 -19.86 20.86 19.80
C MET A 454 -21.04 19.89 19.79
N PHE A 455 -20.77 18.60 20.00
CA PHE A 455 -21.80 17.58 20.13
C PHE A 455 -21.58 16.82 21.44
N GLY A 456 -22.62 16.77 22.26
CA GLY A 456 -22.50 16.26 23.63
C GLY A 456 -23.81 15.86 24.26
N ILE A 457 -23.74 15.65 25.58
CA ILE A 457 -24.84 15.34 26.48
C ILE A 457 -24.96 16.50 27.49
N ASP A 458 -26.19 16.93 27.76
CA ASP A 458 -26.55 18.14 28.54
C ASP A 458 -26.06 18.15 30.01
N ASP A 459 -25.93 19.37 30.56
CA ASP A 459 -25.59 19.71 31.95
C ASP A 459 -26.78 19.67 32.93
N ALA A 460 -28.02 19.70 32.43
CA ALA A 460 -29.20 19.95 33.24
C ALA A 460 -29.90 18.69 33.83
N ALA A 461 -29.14 17.70 34.30
CA ALA A 461 -29.66 16.43 34.89
C ALA A 461 -30.57 15.56 34.00
N ASP A 462 -30.84 15.96 32.75
CA ASP A 462 -31.80 15.28 31.88
C ASP A 462 -31.18 14.36 30.81
N SER A 463 -29.84 14.34 30.70
CA SER A 463 -29.04 13.49 29.81
C SER A 463 -29.47 13.54 28.33
N LYS A 464 -29.98 14.68 27.85
CA LYS A 464 -30.34 14.84 26.43
C LYS A 464 -29.10 15.09 25.58
N LEU A 465 -29.16 14.68 24.31
CA LEU A 465 -28.18 15.12 23.31
C LEU A 465 -28.28 16.63 23.10
N GLN A 466 -27.14 17.29 22.99
CA GLN A 466 -27.01 18.70 22.65
C GLN A 466 -26.02 18.94 21.50
N PHE A 467 -26.33 19.89 20.63
CA PHE A 467 -25.45 20.34 19.56
C PHE A 467 -25.32 21.86 19.58
N TRP A 468 -24.08 22.37 19.58
CA TRP A 468 -23.76 23.78 19.42
C TRP A 468 -23.42 24.09 17.97
N GLU A 469 -24.07 25.11 17.41
CA GLU A 469 -23.88 25.60 16.04
C GLU A 469 -24.02 27.14 16.00
N GLY A 470 -23.53 27.83 17.04
CA GLY A 470 -23.79 29.26 17.30
C GLY A 470 -24.98 29.49 18.26
N ALA A 471 -25.82 28.47 18.43
CA ALA A 471 -26.81 28.35 19.49
C ALA A 471 -26.96 26.88 19.90
N TRP A 472 -27.34 26.62 21.15
CA TRP A 472 -27.61 25.27 21.64
C TRP A 472 -28.91 24.71 21.08
N ARG A 473 -28.84 23.44 20.67
CA ARG A 473 -29.99 22.63 20.30
C ARG A 473 -29.99 21.35 21.09
N SER A 474 -31.13 21.01 21.66
CA SER A 474 -31.27 19.78 22.42
C SER A 474 -32.22 18.82 21.71
N SER A 475 -31.97 17.53 21.87
CA SER A 475 -32.94 16.49 21.53
C SER A 475 -34.16 16.52 22.46
N SER A 476 -35.17 15.72 22.15
CA SER A 476 -36.36 15.51 23.00
C SER A 476 -36.19 14.35 23.99
N THR A 477 -35.19 13.49 23.74
CA THR A 477 -35.04 12.16 24.34
C THR A 477 -33.65 12.05 24.96
N ARG A 478 -33.58 11.46 26.17
CA ARG A 478 -32.32 11.28 26.88
C ARG A 478 -31.53 10.08 26.37
N VAL A 479 -30.21 10.19 26.40
CA VAL A 479 -29.28 9.05 26.37
C VAL A 479 -29.25 8.43 27.75
N VAL A 480 -29.13 7.10 27.84
CA VAL A 480 -29.09 6.37 29.11
C VAL A 480 -27.62 6.09 29.47
N PRO A 481 -27.09 6.66 30.57
CA PRO A 481 -25.72 6.38 31.02
C PRO A 481 -25.51 4.90 31.38
N GLY A 482 -24.26 4.45 31.30
CA GLY A 482 -23.85 3.06 31.48
C GLY A 482 -24.21 2.13 30.31
N THR A 483 -24.80 2.66 29.23
CA THR A 483 -25.19 1.87 28.06
C THR A 483 -24.68 2.47 26.76
N TRP A 484 -24.16 1.62 25.87
CA TRP A 484 -23.78 2.01 24.53
C TRP A 484 -24.99 2.51 23.73
N SER A 485 -24.91 3.75 23.25
CA SER A 485 -25.90 4.37 22.37
C SER A 485 -25.21 4.94 21.13
N HIS A 486 -25.76 4.65 19.95
CA HIS A 486 -25.33 5.32 18.71
C HIS A 486 -26.07 6.64 18.58
N VAL A 487 -25.35 7.74 18.53
CA VAL A 487 -25.90 9.08 18.54
C VAL A 487 -25.46 9.82 17.28
N ALA A 488 -26.35 10.61 16.70
CA ALA A 488 -26.03 11.40 15.52
C ALA A 488 -26.79 12.73 15.47
N TYR A 489 -26.17 13.74 14.85
CA TYR A 489 -26.81 14.97 14.44
C TYR A 489 -26.58 15.22 12.95
N THR A 490 -27.64 15.53 12.21
CA THR A 490 -27.57 15.79 10.75
C THR A 490 -28.22 17.12 10.42
N ARG A 491 -27.63 17.90 9.51
CA ARG A 491 -28.11 19.22 9.12
C ARG A 491 -28.13 19.41 7.60
N SER A 492 -29.22 19.97 7.08
CA SER A 492 -29.28 20.58 5.74
C SER A 492 -30.11 21.85 5.79
N GLY A 493 -29.53 22.98 5.38
CA GLY A 493 -30.15 24.29 5.55
C GLY A 493 -30.52 24.56 7.02
N THR A 494 -31.81 24.66 7.32
CA THR A 494 -32.32 24.83 8.70
C THR A 494 -32.93 23.55 9.29
N ASP A 495 -32.93 22.43 8.55
CA ASP A 495 -33.44 21.13 9.02
C ASP A 495 -32.33 20.33 9.72
N GLY A 496 -32.30 20.43 11.05
CA GLY A 496 -31.42 19.70 11.96
C GLY A 496 -32.13 18.55 12.63
N ARG A 497 -31.48 17.39 12.80
CA ARG A 497 -32.12 16.19 13.36
C ARG A 497 -31.19 15.44 14.29
N PHE A 498 -31.70 15.06 15.46
CA PHE A 498 -31.03 14.20 16.42
C PHE A 498 -31.50 12.76 16.27
N TYR A 499 -30.55 11.83 16.35
CA TYR A 499 -30.81 10.40 16.31
C TYR A 499 -30.21 9.72 17.53
N ILE A 500 -30.95 8.74 18.07
CA ILE A 500 -30.46 7.78 19.05
C ILE A 500 -30.81 6.39 18.53
N ASN A 501 -29.82 5.50 18.45
CA ASN A 501 -29.96 4.11 18.02
C ASN A 501 -30.70 3.99 16.67
N GLY A 502 -30.27 4.79 15.69
CA GLY A 502 -30.82 4.79 14.33
C GLY A 502 -32.20 5.47 14.18
N SER A 503 -32.84 5.86 15.28
CA SER A 503 -34.17 6.48 15.28
C SER A 503 -34.06 8.00 15.38
N ASN A 504 -34.79 8.74 14.53
CA ASN A 504 -34.91 10.19 14.67
C ASN A 504 -35.73 10.49 15.93
N VAL A 505 -35.08 11.07 16.94
CA VAL A 505 -35.73 11.42 18.21
C VAL A 505 -36.19 12.87 18.23
N CYS A 506 -35.62 13.75 17.40
CA CYS A 506 -35.99 15.16 17.38
C CYS A 506 -35.62 15.83 16.06
N THR A 507 -36.55 16.62 15.52
CA THR A 507 -36.32 17.50 14.36
C THR A 507 -36.36 18.96 14.82
N ARG A 508 -35.42 19.77 14.34
CA ARG A 508 -35.26 21.20 14.56
C ARG A 508 -35.33 21.92 13.21
N THR A 509 -36.04 23.04 13.16
CA THR A 509 -36.26 23.82 11.92
C THR A 509 -35.46 25.11 11.88
N ASP A 510 -34.59 25.30 12.86
CA ASP A 510 -33.78 26.48 13.09
C ASP A 510 -32.28 26.18 12.99
N ALA A 511 -31.88 25.02 12.45
CA ALA A 511 -30.48 24.58 12.39
C ALA A 511 -29.55 25.58 11.69
N GLN A 512 -28.28 25.66 12.12
CA GLN A 512 -27.35 26.69 11.69
C GLN A 512 -26.08 26.10 11.04
N ALA A 513 -25.54 26.86 10.10
CA ALA A 513 -24.18 26.66 9.61
C ALA A 513 -23.20 27.20 10.65
N THR A 514 -22.03 26.58 10.78
CA THR A 514 -20.99 27.09 11.68
C THR A 514 -19.62 27.16 11.00
N GLY A 515 -18.76 28.03 11.53
CA GLY A 515 -17.44 28.34 10.99
C GLY A 515 -16.36 27.35 11.44
N ASN A 516 -15.10 27.73 11.24
CA ASN A 516 -13.99 26.98 11.80
C ASN A 516 -13.81 27.37 13.28
N GLY A 517 -14.04 26.40 14.17
CA GLY A 517 -13.81 26.59 15.61
C GLY A 517 -12.37 26.34 16.06
N GLY A 518 -11.45 25.98 15.16
CA GLY A 518 -10.07 25.58 15.46
C GLY A 518 -9.91 24.06 15.49
N GLY A 519 -8.89 23.58 16.22
CA GLY A 519 -8.63 22.15 16.40
C GLY A 519 -9.85 21.38 16.92
N LEU A 520 -9.95 20.12 16.54
CA LEU A 520 -11.02 19.21 16.95
C LEU A 520 -10.56 18.44 18.19
N GLU A 521 -11.47 18.22 19.12
CA GLU A 521 -11.27 17.37 20.29
C GLU A 521 -12.27 16.21 20.24
N LEU A 522 -11.77 14.96 20.33
CA LEU A 522 -12.59 13.77 20.57
C LEU A 522 -12.58 13.51 22.09
N GLY A 523 -13.74 13.27 22.68
CA GLY A 523 -13.90 13.26 24.13
C GLY A 523 -13.84 14.66 24.79
N GLY A 524 -14.04 15.74 24.01
CA GLY A 524 -14.01 17.11 24.54
C GLY A 524 -14.58 18.19 23.61
N GLY A 525 -14.35 19.45 23.97
CA GLY A 525 -14.90 20.63 23.29
C GLY A 525 -14.11 21.95 23.47
N GLY A 526 -12.81 21.88 23.76
CA GLY A 526 -11.84 22.99 23.80
C GLY A 526 -11.20 23.26 25.18
N VAL A 527 -10.03 23.93 25.21
CA VAL A 527 -9.33 24.24 26.49
C VAL A 527 -9.92 25.41 27.29
N SER A 528 -10.84 26.20 26.73
CA SER A 528 -11.62 27.17 27.52
C SER A 528 -12.78 26.51 28.29
N TRP A 529 -12.98 25.20 28.09
CA TRP A 529 -14.16 24.44 28.52
C TRP A 529 -13.77 23.09 29.13
N ALA A 530 -12.66 23.02 29.88
CA ALA A 530 -12.21 21.79 30.53
C ALA A 530 -13.29 21.11 31.40
N SER A 531 -14.34 21.84 31.80
CA SER A 531 -15.53 21.30 32.47
C SER A 531 -16.44 20.43 31.61
N TYR A 532 -16.23 20.38 30.28
CA TYR A 532 -17.05 19.69 29.28
C TYR A 532 -16.38 18.46 28.65
N ARG A 533 -15.29 17.96 29.25
CA ARG A 533 -14.66 16.70 28.86
C ARG A 533 -15.64 15.54 29.01
N PHE A 534 -15.53 14.55 28.14
CA PHE A 534 -16.38 13.36 28.22
C PHE A 534 -16.02 12.50 29.43
N ASP A 535 -17.03 11.87 30.02
CA ASP A 535 -16.88 10.92 31.13
C ASP A 535 -17.47 9.58 30.70
N GLY A 536 -16.58 8.64 30.36
CA GLY A 536 -16.91 7.32 29.82
C GLY A 536 -16.34 7.06 28.42
N LYS A 537 -16.91 6.08 27.72
CA LYS A 537 -16.36 5.55 26.46
C LYS A 537 -16.96 6.20 25.21
N VAL A 538 -16.12 6.49 24.22
CA VAL A 538 -16.51 6.92 22.87
C VAL A 538 -15.90 5.99 21.83
N ASP A 539 -16.69 5.62 20.82
CA ASP A 539 -16.33 4.71 19.74
C ASP A 539 -16.89 5.22 18.39
N GLN A 540 -16.23 4.91 17.27
CA GLN A 540 -16.65 5.24 15.89
C GLN A 540 -17.10 6.70 15.68
N VAL A 541 -16.22 7.67 15.91
CA VAL A 541 -16.54 9.07 15.64
C VAL A 541 -16.46 9.35 14.14
N GLU A 542 -17.57 9.73 13.53
CA GLU A 542 -17.68 10.01 12.09
C GLU A 542 -18.12 11.46 11.85
N LEU A 543 -17.42 12.15 10.95
CA LEU A 543 -17.77 13.49 10.47
C LEU A 543 -17.92 13.49 8.95
N ALA A 544 -19.03 14.00 8.43
CA ALA A 544 -19.31 14.06 6.99
C ALA A 544 -19.82 15.43 6.54
N ALA A 545 -19.39 15.88 5.36
CA ALA A 545 -19.79 17.12 4.70
C ALA A 545 -21.09 16.97 3.87
N VAL A 546 -21.97 16.05 4.29
CA VAL A 546 -23.28 15.82 3.70
C VAL A 546 -24.29 15.52 4.79
N LYS A 547 -25.56 15.79 4.53
CA LYS A 547 -26.65 15.30 5.38
C LYS A 547 -26.91 13.83 5.11
N ARG A 548 -26.54 12.97 6.06
CA ARG A 548 -26.92 11.55 6.05
C ARG A 548 -28.42 11.43 6.25
N THR A 549 -29.05 10.59 5.44
CA THR A 549 -30.49 10.34 5.48
C THR A 549 -30.88 9.54 6.73
N PRO A 550 -32.17 9.54 7.14
CA PRO A 550 -32.63 8.68 8.22
C PRO A 550 -32.37 7.19 7.98
N GLY A 551 -32.41 6.71 6.73
CA GLY A 551 -32.09 5.31 6.44
C GLY A 551 -30.60 5.02 6.47
N TRP A 552 -29.73 5.97 6.13
CA TRP A 552 -28.28 5.88 6.37
C TRP A 552 -27.99 5.70 7.86
N ILE A 553 -28.48 6.60 8.71
CA ILE A 553 -28.22 6.56 10.16
C ILE A 553 -28.78 5.26 10.78
N ARG A 554 -29.94 4.79 10.33
CA ARG A 554 -30.51 3.51 10.75
C ARG A 554 -29.67 2.32 10.27
N ALA A 555 -29.19 2.32 9.03
CA ALA A 555 -28.36 1.26 8.47
C ALA A 555 -27.02 1.15 9.20
N SER A 556 -26.34 2.29 9.43
CA SER A 556 -25.10 2.35 10.22
C SER A 556 -25.32 1.78 11.62
N TRP A 557 -26.34 2.25 12.35
CA TRP A 557 -26.63 1.71 13.68
C TRP A 557 -26.91 0.20 13.66
N LYS A 558 -27.74 -0.31 12.75
CA LYS A 558 -28.04 -1.75 12.70
C LYS A 558 -26.80 -2.60 12.39
N ASN A 559 -26.02 -2.17 11.39
CA ASN A 559 -24.83 -2.88 10.97
C ASN A 559 -23.77 -2.91 12.08
N GLN A 560 -23.58 -1.81 12.80
CA GLN A 560 -22.63 -1.71 13.90
C GLN A 560 -23.14 -2.35 15.21
N ASN A 561 -24.44 -2.26 15.51
CA ASN A 561 -25.03 -2.76 16.74
C ASN A 561 -25.20 -4.28 16.77
N ASN A 562 -25.59 -4.87 15.64
CA ASN A 562 -25.76 -6.31 15.47
C ASN A 562 -25.26 -6.74 14.07
N PRO A 563 -23.94 -6.81 13.86
CA PRO A 563 -23.38 -7.17 12.55
C PRO A 563 -23.85 -8.54 12.06
N ALA A 564 -24.00 -9.52 12.96
CA ALA A 564 -24.47 -10.87 12.63
C ALA A 564 -25.94 -10.91 12.15
N GLY A 565 -26.79 -10.00 12.63
CA GLY A 565 -28.15 -9.82 12.13
C GLY A 565 -28.22 -8.98 10.84
N PHE A 566 -27.15 -8.27 10.50
CA PHE A 566 -27.08 -7.42 9.31
C PHE A 566 -26.43 -8.12 8.11
N VAL A 567 -25.41 -8.93 8.38
CA VAL A 567 -24.56 -9.58 7.37
C VAL A 567 -24.72 -11.10 7.46
N ASN A 568 -25.17 -11.71 6.38
CA ASN A 568 -25.31 -13.15 6.23
C ASN A 568 -24.24 -13.70 5.30
N PHE A 569 -23.63 -14.81 5.70
CA PHE A 569 -22.58 -15.48 4.94
C PHE A 569 -23.12 -16.74 4.26
N ALA A 570 -22.82 -16.91 2.98
CA ALA A 570 -22.97 -18.22 2.33
C ALA A 570 -21.87 -19.18 2.78
N THR A 571 -22.03 -20.48 2.54
CA THR A 571 -20.96 -21.46 2.79
C THR A 571 -19.72 -21.13 1.97
N VAL A 572 -18.55 -21.27 2.58
CA VAL A 572 -17.27 -21.09 1.88
C VAL A 572 -17.15 -22.09 0.74
N ARG A 573 -16.91 -21.57 -0.47
CA ARG A 573 -16.61 -22.38 -1.65
C ARG A 573 -15.11 -22.61 -1.75
N ASN A 574 -14.73 -23.88 -1.96
CA ASN A 574 -13.34 -24.31 -2.10
C ASN A 574 -13.02 -24.59 -3.59
N GLY A 575 -12.06 -23.88 -4.18
CA GLY A 575 -11.57 -24.08 -5.56
C GLY A 575 -12.10 -23.09 -6.60
N GLY A 576 -11.54 -23.13 -7.81
CA GLY A 576 -11.78 -22.19 -8.92
C GLY A 576 -11.60 -22.82 -10.31
N ALA A 577 -11.80 -22.05 -11.38
CA ALA A 577 -11.51 -22.49 -12.75
C ALA A 577 -10.00 -22.76 -12.93
N PRO A 578 -9.59 -23.65 -13.84
CA PRO A 578 -8.17 -23.89 -14.09
C PRO A 578 -7.57 -22.74 -14.90
N MET A 579 -6.24 -22.64 -14.96
CA MET A 579 -5.57 -21.62 -15.78
C MET A 579 -4.36 -22.22 -16.49
N VAL A 580 -4.29 -22.03 -17.81
CA VAL A 580 -3.19 -22.50 -18.67
C VAL A 580 -2.69 -21.39 -19.57
N ILE A 581 -1.37 -21.27 -19.72
CA ILE A 581 -0.72 -20.25 -20.54
C ILE A 581 0.11 -20.95 -21.63
N ASN A 582 -0.03 -20.50 -22.88
CA ASN A 582 0.78 -21.02 -23.98
C ASN A 582 2.25 -20.59 -23.82
N LEU A 583 3.17 -21.52 -24.06
CA LEU A 583 4.60 -21.22 -24.16
C LEU A 583 5.01 -21.38 -25.63
N ALA A 584 6.05 -20.67 -26.08
CA ALA A 584 6.54 -20.77 -27.46
C ALA A 584 6.91 -22.19 -27.87
N ALA A 585 6.69 -22.54 -29.14
CA ALA A 585 7.06 -23.84 -29.67
C ALA A 585 8.59 -23.97 -29.75
N THR A 586 9.10 -25.18 -29.58
CA THR A 586 10.54 -25.49 -29.68
C THR A 586 10.77 -26.66 -30.63
N ASN A 587 12.03 -26.91 -31.00
CA ASN A 587 12.43 -28.01 -31.88
C ASN A 587 11.63 -28.05 -33.20
N VAL A 588 11.35 -26.87 -33.76
CA VAL A 588 10.59 -26.73 -35.01
C VAL A 588 11.47 -27.14 -36.19
N THR A 589 10.98 -28.11 -36.97
CA THR A 589 11.57 -28.56 -38.23
C THR A 589 10.57 -28.33 -39.36
N ALA A 590 10.90 -28.76 -40.58
CA ALA A 590 9.99 -28.66 -41.72
C ALA A 590 8.70 -29.51 -41.53
N THR A 591 8.74 -30.55 -40.69
CA THR A 591 7.63 -31.51 -40.53
C THR A 591 7.25 -31.84 -39.09
N THR A 592 8.00 -31.33 -38.10
CA THR A 592 7.79 -31.59 -36.67
C THR A 592 7.96 -30.33 -35.82
N GLY A 593 7.43 -30.36 -34.59
CA GLY A 593 7.67 -29.32 -33.58
C GLY A 593 7.26 -29.82 -32.20
N ARG A 594 7.63 -29.09 -31.14
CA ARG A 594 7.18 -29.33 -29.77
C ARG A 594 6.34 -28.16 -29.29
N LEU A 595 5.06 -28.41 -29.05
CA LEU A 595 4.14 -27.43 -28.47
C LEU A 595 4.20 -27.51 -26.95
N ALA A 596 4.14 -26.38 -26.26
CA ALA A 596 4.23 -26.35 -24.80
C ALA A 596 3.27 -25.32 -24.18
N ALA A 597 2.96 -25.54 -22.91
CA ALA A 597 2.21 -24.64 -22.06
C ALA A 597 2.62 -24.81 -20.59
N SER A 598 2.25 -23.85 -19.76
CA SER A 598 2.29 -23.94 -18.31
C SER A 598 0.87 -24.00 -17.78
N LEU A 599 0.49 -25.09 -17.11
CA LEU A 599 -0.71 -25.14 -16.29
C LEU A 599 -0.40 -24.40 -14.99
N VAL A 600 -0.92 -23.18 -14.85
CA VAL A 600 -0.61 -22.28 -13.75
C VAL A 600 -1.49 -22.56 -12.54
N SER A 601 -2.74 -22.96 -12.75
CA SER A 601 -3.68 -23.29 -11.68
C SER A 601 -4.56 -24.46 -12.06
N THR A 602 -4.81 -25.34 -11.10
CA THR A 602 -5.85 -26.37 -11.18
C THR A 602 -7.15 -25.95 -10.51
N GLY A 603 -7.15 -24.79 -9.84
CA GLY A 603 -8.27 -24.34 -9.02
C GLY A 603 -8.64 -25.35 -7.93
N LEU A 604 -7.65 -26.12 -7.43
CA LEU A 604 -7.81 -27.20 -6.45
C LEU A 604 -8.77 -28.32 -6.88
N ALA A 605 -9.01 -28.49 -8.18
CA ALA A 605 -9.81 -29.58 -8.74
C ALA A 605 -9.00 -30.37 -9.78
N SER A 606 -9.49 -31.55 -10.14
CA SER A 606 -8.89 -32.33 -11.23
C SER A 606 -9.10 -31.59 -12.55
N THR A 607 -8.00 -31.25 -13.22
CA THR A 607 -7.99 -30.42 -14.43
C THR A 607 -7.51 -31.22 -15.65
N VAL A 608 -8.32 -31.25 -16.70
CA VAL A 608 -7.96 -31.80 -18.01
C VAL A 608 -7.46 -30.68 -18.91
N VAL A 609 -6.32 -30.88 -19.56
CA VAL A 609 -5.74 -29.93 -20.51
C VAL A 609 -5.78 -30.51 -21.93
N ARG A 610 -6.03 -29.65 -22.92
CA ARG A 610 -6.02 -29.97 -24.36
C ARG A 610 -5.19 -28.93 -25.09
N VAL A 611 -4.54 -29.29 -26.18
CA VAL A 611 -3.97 -28.34 -27.14
C VAL A 611 -4.70 -28.48 -28.47
N TYR A 612 -5.02 -27.35 -29.08
CA TYR A 612 -5.60 -27.24 -30.42
C TYR A 612 -4.62 -26.52 -31.34
N MET A 613 -4.45 -26.97 -32.58
CA MET A 613 -3.54 -26.33 -33.54
C MET A 613 -4.08 -26.34 -34.97
N GLY A 614 -3.64 -25.41 -35.80
CA GLY A 614 -4.04 -25.28 -37.21
C GLY A 614 -3.28 -24.16 -37.94
N THR A 615 -3.52 -24.00 -39.24
CA THR A 615 -2.93 -22.93 -40.06
C THR A 615 -3.72 -21.62 -40.00
N VAL A 616 -4.85 -21.62 -39.30
CA VAL A 616 -5.73 -20.47 -39.05
C VAL A 616 -5.99 -20.43 -37.54
N ASP A 617 -5.89 -19.25 -36.93
CA ASP A 617 -6.32 -19.06 -35.53
C ASP A 617 -7.85 -19.12 -35.46
N MET A 618 -8.38 -20.17 -34.84
CA MET A 618 -9.82 -20.39 -34.68
C MET A 618 -10.34 -19.87 -33.33
N GLY A 619 -9.49 -19.14 -32.58
CA GLY A 619 -9.88 -18.54 -31.31
C GLY A 619 -10.33 -19.60 -30.30
N THR A 620 -11.49 -19.35 -29.69
CA THR A 620 -12.13 -20.22 -28.70
C THR A 620 -13.11 -21.23 -29.31
N VAL A 621 -13.16 -21.38 -30.64
CA VAL A 621 -14.07 -22.30 -31.33
C VAL A 621 -13.43 -23.68 -31.50
N TYR A 622 -13.87 -24.67 -30.71
CA TYR A 622 -13.26 -26.02 -30.69
C TYR A 622 -13.20 -26.69 -32.07
N SER A 623 -14.31 -26.68 -32.82
CA SER A 623 -14.46 -27.45 -34.05
C SER A 623 -13.69 -26.90 -35.26
N GLY A 624 -13.14 -25.68 -35.15
CA GLY A 624 -12.39 -25.06 -36.24
C GLY A 624 -10.94 -25.55 -36.34
N TRP A 625 -10.38 -26.08 -35.26
CA TRP A 625 -8.95 -26.42 -35.20
C TRP A 625 -8.63 -27.74 -35.92
N TRP A 626 -7.48 -27.81 -36.59
CA TRP A 626 -7.07 -28.96 -37.42
C TRP A 626 -6.68 -30.21 -36.60
N LYS A 627 -5.87 -30.04 -35.56
CA LYS A 627 -5.44 -31.15 -34.68
C LYS A 627 -5.68 -30.80 -33.21
N THR A 628 -5.98 -31.82 -32.42
CA THR A 628 -6.07 -31.71 -30.96
C THR A 628 -5.29 -32.83 -30.27
N ASN A 629 -4.73 -32.53 -29.10
CA ASN A 629 -4.14 -33.54 -28.20
C ASN A 629 -4.64 -33.30 -26.77
N THR A 630 -5.13 -34.35 -26.11
CA THR A 630 -5.65 -34.29 -24.73
C THR A 630 -4.64 -34.91 -23.76
N PHE A 631 -4.38 -34.23 -22.66
CA PHE A 631 -3.47 -34.68 -21.61
C PHE A 631 -4.24 -35.36 -20.46
N PRO A 632 -3.59 -36.26 -19.69
CA PRO A 632 -4.18 -36.79 -18.46
C PRO A 632 -4.58 -35.67 -17.50
N ALA A 633 -5.62 -35.92 -16.70
CA ALA A 633 -6.05 -34.96 -15.71
C ALA A 633 -4.96 -34.75 -14.64
N SER A 634 -4.68 -33.49 -14.30
CA SER A 634 -3.71 -33.10 -13.28
C SER A 634 -4.41 -32.40 -12.12
N THR A 635 -3.95 -32.67 -10.90
CA THR A 635 -4.34 -31.92 -9.69
C THR A 635 -3.30 -30.86 -9.28
N SER A 636 -2.17 -30.79 -9.97
CA SER A 636 -1.07 -29.89 -9.67
C SER A 636 -0.66 -29.02 -10.88
N PRO A 637 -0.28 -27.74 -10.68
CA PRO A 637 0.35 -26.92 -11.70
C PRO A 637 1.65 -27.53 -12.25
N GLY A 638 2.03 -27.15 -13.47
CA GLY A 638 3.27 -27.62 -14.08
C GLY A 638 3.38 -27.41 -15.60
N LEU A 639 4.54 -27.74 -16.15
CA LEU A 639 4.78 -27.70 -17.59
C LEU A 639 4.08 -28.87 -18.31
N ILE A 640 3.43 -28.57 -19.41
CA ILE A 640 2.74 -29.54 -20.27
C ILE A 640 3.26 -29.34 -21.70
N GLY A 641 3.50 -30.43 -22.42
CA GLY A 641 3.95 -30.33 -23.80
C GLY A 641 3.75 -31.61 -24.59
N THR A 642 3.65 -31.46 -25.91
CA THR A 642 3.52 -32.58 -26.85
C THR A 642 4.36 -32.32 -28.10
N ASN A 643 4.93 -33.40 -28.64
CA ASN A 643 5.53 -33.36 -29.97
C ASN A 643 4.41 -33.48 -31.02
N VAL A 644 4.57 -32.77 -32.13
CA VAL A 644 3.67 -32.81 -33.28
C VAL A 644 4.46 -33.18 -34.53
N SER A 645 3.86 -33.99 -35.39
CA SER A 645 4.45 -34.49 -36.64
C SER A 645 3.48 -34.35 -37.81
N GLY A 646 3.99 -34.51 -39.04
CA GLY A 646 3.21 -34.35 -40.27
C GLY A 646 2.79 -32.90 -40.52
N LEU A 647 3.64 -31.95 -40.11
CA LEU A 647 3.49 -30.55 -40.48
C LEU A 647 3.89 -30.36 -41.94
N VAL A 648 3.29 -29.35 -42.58
CA VAL A 648 3.66 -28.93 -43.93
C VAL A 648 4.85 -27.97 -43.83
N SER A 649 5.85 -28.15 -44.70
CA SER A 649 6.96 -27.20 -44.82
C SER A 649 6.45 -25.83 -45.24
N ASP A 650 7.20 -24.78 -44.92
CA ASP A 650 6.91 -23.42 -45.38
C ASP A 650 5.49 -22.96 -45.05
N SER A 651 5.06 -23.21 -43.80
CA SER A 651 3.73 -22.90 -43.29
C SER A 651 3.78 -22.18 -41.94
N LEU A 652 2.76 -21.36 -41.70
CA LEU A 652 2.48 -20.71 -40.41
C LEU A 652 1.46 -21.54 -39.63
N TYR A 653 1.74 -21.82 -38.37
CA TYR A 653 0.82 -22.54 -37.49
C TYR A 653 0.50 -21.73 -36.25
N PHE A 654 -0.75 -21.84 -35.82
CA PHE A 654 -1.29 -21.35 -34.56
C PHE A 654 -1.58 -22.54 -33.65
N TYR A 655 -1.42 -22.37 -32.34
CA TYR A 655 -1.94 -23.31 -31.36
C TYR A 655 -2.35 -22.63 -30.07
N ARG A 656 -3.24 -23.31 -29.35
CA ARG A 656 -3.83 -22.84 -28.10
C ARG A 656 -4.06 -23.99 -27.14
N TYR A 657 -3.63 -23.84 -25.91
CA TYR A 657 -3.98 -24.76 -24.83
C TYR A 657 -5.30 -24.35 -24.18
N TYR A 658 -6.03 -25.33 -23.69
CA TYR A 658 -7.35 -25.20 -23.10
C TYR A 658 -7.44 -26.12 -21.88
N ALA A 659 -7.81 -25.58 -20.73
CA ALA A 659 -7.92 -26.32 -19.47
C ALA A 659 -9.37 -26.34 -18.99
N THR A 660 -9.81 -27.46 -18.41
CA THR A 660 -11.16 -27.66 -17.87
C THR A 660 -11.11 -28.38 -16.54
N ASN A 661 -11.90 -27.95 -15.56
CA ASN A 661 -12.17 -28.72 -14.34
C ASN A 661 -13.68 -28.67 -14.01
N THR A 662 -14.07 -29.19 -12.84
CA THR A 662 -15.47 -29.19 -12.38
C THR A 662 -16.07 -27.79 -12.16
N TRP A 663 -15.23 -26.75 -12.12
CA TRP A 663 -15.60 -25.39 -11.77
C TRP A 663 -15.61 -24.43 -12.96
N GLY A 664 -15.05 -24.83 -14.10
CA GLY A 664 -15.04 -24.02 -15.32
C GLY A 664 -13.90 -24.40 -16.24
N ASP A 665 -13.60 -23.49 -17.16
CA ASP A 665 -12.63 -23.68 -18.23
C ASP A 665 -11.84 -22.42 -18.55
N TRP A 666 -10.72 -22.60 -19.26
CA TRP A 666 -9.79 -21.53 -19.57
C TRP A 666 -9.01 -21.78 -20.85
N TRP A 667 -8.98 -20.79 -21.73
CA TRP A 667 -8.14 -20.77 -22.93
C TRP A 667 -6.84 -20.02 -22.65
N GLY A 668 -5.71 -20.61 -23.03
CA GLY A 668 -4.45 -19.90 -23.05
C GLY A 668 -4.50 -18.84 -24.15
N ASP A 669 -4.69 -17.59 -23.77
CA ASP A 669 -4.74 -16.46 -24.69
C ASP A 669 -3.53 -15.54 -24.49
N PRO A 670 -2.98 -14.95 -25.58
CA PRO A 670 -3.33 -15.18 -26.99
C PRO A 670 -2.80 -16.54 -27.52
N ALA A 671 -3.22 -16.93 -28.74
CA ALA A 671 -2.66 -18.09 -29.42
C ALA A 671 -1.13 -17.95 -29.62
N SER A 672 -0.40 -19.07 -29.48
CA SER A 672 1.01 -19.14 -29.85
C SER A 672 1.19 -19.48 -31.32
N VAL A 673 2.30 -19.03 -31.91
CA VAL A 673 2.56 -19.11 -33.35
C VAL A 673 3.94 -19.71 -33.58
N PHE A 674 4.09 -20.53 -34.63
CA PHE A 674 5.39 -21.00 -35.08
C PHE A 674 5.45 -21.20 -36.60
N ILE A 675 6.67 -21.16 -37.15
CA ILE A 675 6.94 -21.16 -38.61
C ILE A 675 7.77 -22.38 -39.00
N THR A 676 7.31 -23.18 -39.95
CA THR A 676 8.09 -24.32 -40.48
C THR A 676 9.02 -23.93 -41.65
N GLY A 677 8.85 -22.72 -42.19
CA GLY A 677 9.76 -22.13 -43.18
C GLY A 677 11.09 -21.64 -42.60
N GLU A 678 12.10 -21.51 -43.45
CA GLU A 678 13.48 -21.22 -43.05
C GLU A 678 13.73 -19.74 -42.72
N ILE A 679 14.34 -19.50 -41.56
CA ILE A 679 14.96 -18.22 -41.17
C ILE A 679 16.47 -18.34 -41.39
N GLY A 680 17.08 -17.26 -41.90
CA GLY A 680 18.51 -17.21 -42.17
C GLY A 680 19.12 -15.84 -41.92
N VAL A 681 20.45 -15.76 -41.99
CA VAL A 681 21.21 -14.52 -41.91
C VAL A 681 22.28 -14.44 -43.00
N THR A 682 22.48 -13.26 -43.57
CA THR A 682 23.61 -12.92 -44.44
C THR A 682 24.28 -11.64 -43.97
N VAL A 683 25.46 -11.34 -44.50
CA VAL A 683 26.17 -10.06 -44.28
C VAL A 683 26.57 -9.51 -45.65
N PRO A 684 25.77 -8.61 -46.23
CA PRO A 684 26.05 -8.08 -47.57
C PRO A 684 27.36 -7.29 -47.65
N ASP A 685 27.69 -6.57 -46.57
CA ASP A 685 28.95 -5.86 -46.40
C ASP A 685 29.71 -6.43 -45.19
N PRO A 686 30.60 -7.42 -45.41
CA PRO A 686 31.32 -8.10 -44.34
C PRO A 686 32.55 -7.33 -43.85
N ALA A 687 32.96 -6.23 -44.49
CA ALA A 687 34.19 -5.52 -44.14
C ALA A 687 33.86 -4.27 -43.31
N ALA A 688 34.08 -4.35 -42.01
CA ALA A 688 34.05 -3.20 -41.11
C ALA A 688 35.46 -2.72 -40.80
N ALA A 689 35.61 -1.48 -40.35
CA ALA A 689 36.90 -0.92 -39.94
C ALA A 689 36.74 0.03 -38.74
N GLU A 690 37.69 -0.05 -37.81
CA GLU A 690 37.79 0.87 -36.68
C GLU A 690 38.14 2.28 -37.14
N GLN A 691 39.15 2.39 -38.00
CA GLN A 691 39.59 3.67 -38.52
C GLN A 691 38.54 4.26 -39.47
N GLY A 692 38.09 5.48 -39.20
CA GLY A 692 37.03 6.14 -39.97
C GLY A 692 35.62 5.62 -39.67
N THR A 693 35.47 4.65 -38.74
CA THR A 693 34.19 4.10 -38.26
C THR A 693 33.29 3.52 -39.36
N ASP A 694 33.74 2.45 -40.01
CA ASP A 694 32.99 1.74 -41.07
C ASP A 694 32.21 0.55 -40.49
N PRO A 695 30.87 0.55 -40.47
CA PRO A 695 30.06 -0.50 -39.86
C PRO A 695 29.77 -1.67 -40.82
N MET A 696 29.63 -2.88 -40.26
CA MET A 696 29.01 -4.01 -40.97
C MET A 696 27.53 -4.17 -40.58
N ALA A 697 26.71 -4.73 -41.47
CA ALA A 697 25.29 -5.00 -41.21
C ALA A 697 24.88 -6.43 -41.56
N PHE A 698 24.46 -7.20 -40.56
CA PHE A 698 23.88 -8.53 -40.75
C PHE A 698 22.40 -8.39 -41.14
N SER A 699 21.99 -9.00 -42.25
CA SER A 699 20.59 -9.05 -42.72
C SER A 699 19.96 -10.39 -42.31
N VAL A 700 19.12 -10.35 -41.28
CA VAL A 700 18.33 -11.51 -40.82
C VAL A 700 17.02 -11.52 -41.60
N PHE A 701 16.68 -12.65 -42.22
CA PHE A 701 15.58 -12.75 -43.17
C PHE A 701 14.63 -13.92 -42.89
N ARG A 702 13.39 -13.78 -43.37
CA ARG A 702 12.30 -14.76 -43.32
C ARG A 702 11.63 -14.93 -44.68
N PRO A 703 10.83 -15.99 -44.91
CA PRO A 703 10.10 -16.20 -46.16
C PRO A 703 9.08 -15.08 -46.43
N SER A 704 8.86 -14.76 -47.72
CA SER A 704 8.00 -13.64 -48.16
C SER A 704 6.51 -13.79 -47.83
N TRP A 705 6.03 -15.03 -47.67
CA TRP A 705 4.65 -15.32 -47.27
C TRP A 705 4.43 -15.22 -45.75
N ALA A 706 5.49 -15.13 -44.95
CA ALA A 706 5.44 -15.13 -43.48
C ALA A 706 5.52 -13.71 -42.88
N THR A 707 4.87 -12.72 -43.51
CA THR A 707 5.05 -11.29 -43.18
C THR A 707 3.91 -10.65 -42.40
N ASN A 708 2.84 -11.40 -42.09
CA ASN A 708 1.60 -10.86 -41.53
C ASN A 708 1.69 -10.42 -40.05
N ALA A 709 2.80 -10.72 -39.36
CA ALA A 709 3.03 -10.40 -37.95
C ALA A 709 4.52 -10.05 -37.71
N PRO A 710 4.90 -9.38 -36.61
CA PRO A 710 6.31 -9.22 -36.28
C PRO A 710 6.94 -10.58 -35.96
N LEU A 711 8.19 -10.78 -36.37
CA LEU A 711 8.98 -11.97 -36.01
C LEU A 711 10.20 -11.54 -35.22
N VAL A 712 10.26 -11.92 -33.95
CA VAL A 712 11.46 -11.77 -33.12
C VAL A 712 12.39 -12.94 -33.39
N VAL A 713 13.58 -12.67 -33.90
CA VAL A 713 14.62 -13.66 -34.17
C VAL A 713 15.71 -13.50 -33.12
N HIS A 714 16.05 -14.60 -32.46
CA HIS A 714 17.13 -14.69 -31.49
C HIS A 714 18.45 -15.06 -32.17
N TYR A 715 19.54 -14.44 -31.72
CA TYR A 715 20.89 -14.74 -32.19
C TYR A 715 21.91 -14.62 -31.07
N SER A 716 23.05 -15.28 -31.24
CA SER A 716 24.27 -15.07 -30.46
C SER A 716 25.34 -14.44 -31.34
N VAL A 717 26.16 -13.56 -30.77
CA VAL A 717 27.32 -13.00 -31.45
C VAL A 717 28.59 -13.61 -30.84
N GLY A 718 29.47 -14.10 -31.70
CA GLY A 718 30.81 -14.59 -31.35
C GLY A 718 31.83 -14.13 -32.38
N GLY A 719 32.93 -14.88 -32.53
CA GLY A 719 34.05 -14.49 -33.37
C GLY A 719 35.31 -14.26 -32.53
N THR A 720 36.32 -13.61 -33.11
CA THR A 720 37.52 -13.22 -32.35
C THR A 720 37.36 -11.84 -31.71
N ALA A 721 36.52 -10.97 -32.29
CA ALA A 721 36.20 -9.67 -31.71
C ALA A 721 35.26 -9.81 -30.51
N VAL A 722 35.58 -9.10 -29.44
CA VAL A 722 34.94 -9.08 -28.13
C VAL A 722 33.92 -7.95 -28.04
N ALA A 723 32.64 -8.33 -27.90
CA ALA A 723 31.56 -7.38 -27.64
C ALA A 723 31.79 -6.61 -26.33
N GLY A 724 31.63 -5.29 -26.39
CA GLY A 724 31.91 -4.35 -25.30
C GLY A 724 33.33 -3.79 -25.31
N THR A 725 34.28 -4.46 -25.98
CA THR A 725 35.66 -3.98 -26.16
C THR A 725 35.87 -3.44 -27.56
N ASP A 726 35.53 -4.24 -28.59
CA ASP A 726 35.85 -3.92 -29.99
C ASP A 726 34.62 -3.38 -30.74
N TYR A 727 33.41 -3.65 -30.24
CA TYR A 727 32.15 -3.09 -30.73
C TYR A 727 31.05 -3.13 -29.66
N PRO A 728 29.96 -2.35 -29.77
CA PRO A 728 28.88 -2.35 -28.78
C PRO A 728 28.22 -3.73 -28.59
N VAL A 729 27.86 -4.04 -27.34
CA VAL A 729 27.09 -5.25 -27.01
C VAL A 729 25.75 -5.25 -27.75
N GLN A 730 25.47 -6.33 -28.48
CA GLN A 730 24.26 -6.50 -29.26
C GLN A 730 23.11 -7.05 -28.40
N ALA A 731 21.87 -6.74 -28.77
CA ALA A 731 20.68 -7.10 -28.00
C ALA A 731 20.36 -8.61 -27.96
N GLY A 732 21.03 -9.43 -28.79
CA GLY A 732 20.78 -10.86 -28.94
C GLY A 732 19.43 -11.19 -29.60
N THR A 733 18.70 -10.17 -30.04
CA THR A 733 17.43 -10.27 -30.76
C THR A 733 17.32 -9.22 -31.84
N VAL A 734 16.60 -9.54 -32.91
CA VAL A 734 16.19 -8.58 -33.96
C VAL A 734 14.75 -8.85 -34.33
N THR A 735 13.96 -7.80 -34.50
CA THR A 735 12.54 -7.92 -34.90
C THR A 735 12.41 -7.61 -36.38
N ILE A 736 11.91 -8.57 -37.15
CA ILE A 736 11.45 -8.33 -38.51
C ILE A 736 10.00 -7.82 -38.41
N PRO A 737 9.72 -6.54 -38.72
CA PRO A 737 8.39 -5.96 -38.56
C PRO A 737 7.38 -6.56 -39.56
N PRO A 738 6.06 -6.44 -39.31
CA PRO A 738 5.03 -6.82 -40.29
C PRO A 738 5.27 -6.20 -41.66
N GLY A 739 4.98 -6.94 -42.73
CA GLY A 739 5.22 -6.52 -44.11
C GLY A 739 6.67 -6.63 -44.58
N SER A 740 7.66 -6.75 -43.68
CA SER A 740 9.08 -6.86 -44.05
C SER A 740 9.55 -8.31 -44.12
N THR A 741 10.50 -8.59 -45.01
CA THR A 741 11.16 -9.90 -45.15
C THR A 741 12.51 -9.97 -44.45
N ASN A 742 13.07 -8.85 -44.03
CA ASN A 742 14.35 -8.80 -43.31
C ASN A 742 14.40 -7.65 -42.30
N ALA A 743 15.37 -7.74 -41.40
CA ALA A 743 15.81 -6.69 -40.50
C ALA A 743 17.33 -6.76 -40.32
N THR A 744 17.95 -5.63 -40.00
CA THR A 744 19.40 -5.51 -39.88
C THR A 744 19.87 -5.48 -38.44
N VAL A 745 21.02 -6.11 -38.18
CA VAL A 745 21.81 -5.95 -36.96
C VAL A 745 23.11 -5.26 -37.36
N SER A 746 23.29 -4.02 -36.92
CA SER A 746 24.46 -3.20 -37.26
C SER A 746 25.55 -3.36 -36.20
N VAL A 747 26.77 -3.59 -36.65
CA VAL A 747 27.96 -3.64 -35.80
C VAL A 747 28.90 -2.55 -36.26
N THR A 748 29.05 -1.52 -35.41
CA THR A 748 30.00 -0.42 -35.62
C THR A 748 31.18 -0.63 -34.67
N PRO A 749 32.40 -0.89 -35.18
CA PRO A 749 33.57 -1.06 -34.35
C PRO A 749 33.89 0.18 -33.52
N TYR A 750 34.52 -0.02 -32.36
CA TYR A 750 35.12 1.06 -31.57
C TYR A 750 36.52 1.32 -32.10
N HIS A 751 36.82 2.58 -32.44
CA HIS A 751 38.20 2.98 -32.69
C HIS A 751 38.88 3.22 -31.34
N ASP A 752 39.63 2.22 -30.87
CA ASP A 752 40.14 2.19 -29.51
C ASP A 752 41.62 2.64 -29.42
N GLN A 753 42.36 2.17 -28.40
CA GLN A 753 43.76 2.54 -28.17
C GLN A 753 44.76 1.44 -28.57
N LEU A 754 44.29 0.29 -29.05
CA LEU A 754 45.09 -0.90 -29.33
C LEU A 754 45.52 -0.91 -30.80
N THR A 755 46.76 -0.51 -31.04
CA THR A 755 47.34 -0.59 -32.40
C THR A 755 48.10 -1.89 -32.57
N GLY A 756 47.69 -2.72 -33.53
CA GLY A 756 48.44 -3.92 -33.96
C GLY A 756 47.95 -5.26 -33.44
N GLU A 757 46.69 -5.37 -32.99
CA GLU A 757 46.07 -6.66 -32.60
C GLU A 757 45.59 -7.52 -33.80
N GLY A 758 45.59 -6.94 -35.00
CA GLY A 758 45.23 -7.64 -36.24
C GLY A 758 43.72 -7.62 -36.51
N SER A 759 43.30 -7.98 -37.72
CA SER A 759 41.86 -7.99 -38.06
C SER A 759 41.12 -9.11 -37.34
N GLU A 760 39.94 -8.79 -36.83
CA GLU A 760 39.13 -9.70 -36.02
C GLU A 760 37.81 -10.05 -36.71
N THR A 761 37.18 -11.16 -36.32
CA THR A 761 35.92 -11.61 -36.90
C THR A 761 34.75 -11.39 -35.96
N VAL A 762 33.58 -11.08 -36.51
CA VAL A 762 32.28 -11.07 -35.83
C VAL A 762 31.38 -12.11 -36.51
N ILE A 763 30.88 -13.07 -35.74
CA ILE A 763 30.03 -14.16 -36.23
C ILE A 763 28.66 -14.04 -35.57
N LEU A 764 27.63 -13.73 -36.35
CA LEU A 764 26.24 -13.78 -35.89
C LEU A 764 25.67 -15.17 -36.18
N THR A 765 25.24 -15.88 -35.13
CA THR A 765 24.64 -17.23 -35.23
C THR A 765 23.20 -17.19 -34.74
N LEU A 766 22.27 -17.68 -35.56
CA LEU A 766 20.86 -17.75 -35.21
C LEU A 766 20.62 -18.82 -34.14
N VAL A 767 19.74 -18.51 -33.18
CA VAL A 767 19.36 -19.42 -32.09
C VAL A 767 17.96 -19.99 -32.37
N PRO A 768 17.77 -21.32 -32.22
CA PRO A 768 16.46 -21.96 -32.43
C PRO A 768 15.37 -21.36 -31.54
N ALA A 769 14.18 -21.15 -32.09
CA ALA A 769 12.98 -20.73 -31.36
C ALA A 769 11.71 -21.28 -32.03
N ALA A 770 10.60 -20.53 -32.02
CA ALA A 770 9.35 -20.89 -32.67
C ALA A 770 9.41 -20.77 -34.22
N TYR A 771 10.58 -21.05 -34.81
CA TYR A 771 10.82 -21.04 -36.24
C TYR A 771 11.94 -22.04 -36.57
N ARG A 772 11.99 -22.47 -37.82
CA ARG A 772 13.06 -23.32 -38.35
C ARG A 772 14.23 -22.46 -38.83
N ILE A 773 15.46 -22.82 -38.44
CA ILE A 773 16.68 -22.23 -39.00
C ILE A 773 17.08 -23.01 -40.27
N GLY A 774 17.35 -22.30 -41.35
CA GLY A 774 17.77 -22.85 -42.64
C GLY A 774 19.28 -23.11 -42.74
N SER A 775 19.77 -23.26 -43.98
CA SER A 775 21.21 -23.43 -44.25
C SER A 775 22.06 -22.19 -43.92
N PHE A 776 21.45 -21.01 -43.85
CA PHE A 776 22.08 -19.73 -43.48
C PHE A 776 22.01 -19.49 -41.96
N ALA A 777 22.49 -20.45 -41.17
CA ALA A 777 22.39 -20.40 -39.71
C ALA A 777 23.34 -19.38 -39.06
N SER A 778 24.41 -19.00 -39.76
CA SER A 778 25.35 -17.97 -39.31
C SER A 778 25.93 -17.17 -40.47
N ALA A 779 26.44 -15.99 -40.15
CA ALA A 779 27.16 -15.10 -41.07
C ALA A 779 28.37 -14.51 -40.36
N THR A 780 29.45 -14.25 -41.11
CA THR A 780 30.72 -13.76 -40.57
C THR A 780 31.14 -12.48 -41.28
N GLY A 781 31.41 -11.43 -40.50
CA GLY A 781 32.10 -10.22 -40.95
C GLY A 781 33.48 -10.09 -40.28
N THR A 782 34.29 -9.16 -40.75
CA THR A 782 35.65 -8.87 -40.29
C THR A 782 35.78 -7.39 -39.94
N ILE A 783 36.32 -7.09 -38.77
CA ILE A 783 36.72 -5.76 -38.32
C ILE A 783 38.21 -5.58 -38.64
N ALA A 784 38.54 -4.60 -39.45
CA ALA A 784 39.91 -4.20 -39.72
C ALA A 784 40.44 -3.29 -38.60
N ASN A 785 41.55 -3.70 -37.99
CA ASN A 785 42.22 -2.94 -36.93
C ASN A 785 42.70 -1.57 -37.42
N ALA A 786 42.57 -0.55 -36.58
CA ALA A 786 43.18 0.74 -36.83
C ALA A 786 44.70 0.69 -36.68
N THR A 787 45.40 1.54 -37.43
CA THR A 787 46.84 1.80 -37.23
C THR A 787 47.08 3.04 -36.35
N THR A 788 45.99 3.69 -35.96
CA THR A 788 45.94 4.95 -35.22
C THR A 788 45.02 4.80 -34.01
N LYS A 789 44.88 5.85 -33.18
CA LYS A 789 44.13 5.80 -31.93
C LYS A 789 42.90 6.68 -31.96
N GLY A 790 41.82 6.22 -31.29
CA GLY A 790 40.60 6.98 -31.05
C GLY A 790 40.52 7.57 -29.64
N TRP A 791 40.20 8.87 -29.55
CA TRP A 791 40.12 9.62 -28.29
C TRP A 791 38.70 10.15 -28.07
N PHE A 792 38.13 9.90 -26.89
CA PHE A 792 36.71 10.15 -26.61
C PHE A 792 36.47 11.36 -25.71
N VAL A 793 35.46 12.18 -26.03
CA VAL A 793 35.10 13.41 -25.31
C VAL A 793 33.60 13.44 -24.99
N SER A 794 33.25 13.59 -23.71
CA SER A 794 31.86 13.61 -23.23
C SER A 794 31.60 14.73 -22.23
N THR A 795 30.41 15.35 -22.30
CA THR A 795 29.94 16.33 -21.30
C THR A 795 29.72 15.72 -19.91
N THR A 796 29.80 14.40 -19.76
CA THR A 796 29.79 13.70 -18.46
C THR A 796 31.18 13.23 -18.02
N GLY A 797 32.20 13.34 -18.87
CA GLY A 797 33.58 12.88 -18.59
C GLY A 797 34.33 13.76 -17.58
N THR A 798 35.61 13.45 -17.33
CA THR A 798 36.54 14.30 -16.56
C THR A 798 37.90 14.35 -17.24
N ASP A 799 38.59 15.48 -17.09
CA ASP A 799 39.88 15.73 -17.72
C ASP A 799 41.07 14.99 -17.08
N THR A 800 40.82 14.34 -15.96
CA THR A 800 41.74 13.37 -15.34
C THR A 800 41.66 11.99 -15.99
N ASN A 801 40.69 11.73 -16.87
CA ASN A 801 40.53 10.44 -17.51
C ASN A 801 41.61 10.18 -18.58
N THR A 802 41.65 8.95 -19.09
CA THR A 802 42.58 8.54 -20.15
C THR A 802 42.10 8.89 -21.56
N GLY A 803 40.81 9.14 -21.77
CA GLY A 803 40.23 9.37 -23.10
C GLY A 803 40.15 8.13 -23.99
N ALA A 804 40.44 6.94 -23.47
CA ALA A 804 40.55 5.69 -24.24
C ALA A 804 39.22 5.07 -24.70
N SER A 805 38.10 5.45 -24.07
CA SER A 805 36.76 4.94 -24.38
C SER A 805 35.71 5.98 -23.94
N TRP A 806 34.44 5.78 -24.30
CA TRP A 806 33.34 6.61 -23.79
C TRP A 806 33.23 6.61 -22.25
N SER A 807 33.57 5.50 -21.59
CA SER A 807 33.49 5.39 -20.13
C SER A 807 34.61 6.18 -19.41
N THR A 808 35.74 6.36 -20.11
CA THR A 808 36.90 7.12 -19.66
C THR A 808 37.09 8.38 -20.51
N ALA A 809 36.02 8.99 -21.00
CA ALA A 809 36.10 10.14 -21.89
C ALA A 809 36.67 11.38 -21.18
N TYR A 810 37.42 12.21 -21.92
CA TYR A 810 37.79 13.55 -21.49
C TYR A 810 36.55 14.44 -21.36
N ARG A 811 36.61 15.47 -20.51
CA ARG A 811 35.56 16.49 -20.45
C ARG A 811 35.73 17.51 -21.58
N THR A 812 36.97 17.88 -21.89
CA THR A 812 37.29 18.93 -22.86
C THR A 812 37.87 18.37 -24.15
N ILE A 813 37.47 18.96 -25.29
CA ILE A 813 38.02 18.63 -26.60
C ILE A 813 39.53 18.93 -26.63
N SER A 814 39.97 20.00 -25.95
CA SER A 814 41.38 20.40 -25.88
C SER A 814 42.30 19.33 -25.30
N ASN A 815 41.85 18.58 -24.29
CA ASN A 815 42.67 17.52 -23.70
C ASN A 815 42.77 16.30 -24.61
N ALA A 816 41.66 15.88 -25.23
CA ALA A 816 41.73 14.81 -26.23
C ALA A 816 42.63 15.21 -27.41
N LEU A 817 42.52 16.45 -27.87
CA LEU A 817 43.31 16.97 -28.97
C LEU A 817 44.82 17.02 -28.65
N MET A 818 45.19 17.37 -27.41
CA MET A 818 46.58 17.33 -26.95
C MET A 818 47.20 15.92 -27.04
N ARG A 819 46.38 14.87 -26.88
CA ARG A 819 46.81 13.48 -27.03
C ARG A 819 46.84 13.05 -28.49
N ALA A 820 45.76 13.27 -29.22
CA ALA A 820 45.63 12.90 -30.63
C ALA A 820 46.72 13.51 -31.50
N GLN A 821 47.14 14.74 -31.22
CA GLN A 821 48.18 15.39 -32.02
C GLN A 821 49.58 14.79 -31.89
N GLN A 822 49.80 13.82 -31.00
CA GLN A 822 51.09 13.13 -30.89
C GLN A 822 51.31 12.15 -32.05
N THR A 823 50.25 11.66 -32.70
CA THR A 823 50.31 10.68 -33.79
C THR A 823 49.44 11.13 -34.95
N ALA A 824 50.01 11.20 -36.15
CA ALA A 824 49.24 11.53 -37.34
C ALA A 824 48.25 10.40 -37.67
N GLY A 825 46.99 10.75 -37.90
CA GLY A 825 45.89 9.84 -38.21
C GLY A 825 45.01 9.45 -37.01
N ASP A 826 45.34 9.91 -35.79
CA ASP A 826 44.47 9.76 -34.63
C ASP A 826 43.13 10.50 -34.83
N GLU A 827 42.07 9.97 -34.22
CA GLU A 827 40.72 10.53 -34.29
C GLU A 827 40.22 10.96 -32.91
N VAL A 828 39.46 12.05 -32.84
CA VAL A 828 38.80 12.56 -31.64
C VAL A 828 37.30 12.50 -31.86
N PHE A 829 36.61 11.70 -31.06
CA PHE A 829 35.16 11.54 -31.07
C PHE A 829 34.52 12.36 -29.97
N VAL A 830 33.60 13.25 -30.37
CA VAL A 830 32.92 14.18 -29.47
C VAL A 830 31.45 13.80 -29.40
N ALA A 831 30.97 13.46 -28.19
CA ALA A 831 29.57 13.16 -27.93
C ALA A 831 28.68 14.41 -28.09
N THR A 832 27.36 14.19 -28.09
CA THR A 832 26.38 15.26 -28.06
C THR A 832 26.56 16.15 -26.82
N GLY A 833 26.51 17.46 -27.02
CA GLY A 833 26.56 18.43 -25.94
C GLY A 833 27.18 19.77 -26.31
N THR A 834 27.26 20.65 -25.31
CA THR A 834 27.99 21.92 -25.41
C THR A 834 29.29 21.83 -24.63
N TYR A 835 30.39 22.14 -25.30
CA TYR A 835 31.75 22.10 -24.77
C TYR A 835 32.30 23.53 -24.76
N ASP A 836 32.44 24.08 -23.56
CA ASP A 836 33.01 25.41 -23.37
C ASP A 836 34.53 25.38 -23.46
N THR A 837 35.12 26.38 -24.13
CA THR A 837 36.57 26.60 -24.14
C THR A 837 36.91 28.09 -24.02
N ALA A 838 37.97 28.37 -23.27
CA ALA A 838 38.59 29.69 -23.17
C ALA A 838 40.01 29.72 -23.77
N ILE A 839 40.45 28.62 -24.38
CA ILE A 839 41.80 28.47 -24.96
C ILE A 839 41.72 28.20 -26.46
N LEU A 840 42.67 28.76 -27.20
CA LEU A 840 42.86 28.43 -28.61
C LEU A 840 43.26 26.96 -28.75
N MET A 841 42.48 26.20 -29.51
CA MET A 841 42.85 24.85 -29.92
C MET A 841 43.60 24.90 -31.25
N SER A 842 44.80 24.35 -31.31
CA SER A 842 45.67 24.42 -32.49
C SER A 842 45.96 23.03 -33.04
N ILE A 843 45.35 22.70 -34.18
CA ILE A 843 45.53 21.45 -34.93
C ILE A 843 46.70 21.58 -35.90
N THR A 844 47.85 21.07 -35.47
CA THR A 844 49.12 21.13 -36.23
C THR A 844 49.57 19.77 -36.78
N ASN A 845 48.81 18.71 -36.53
CA ASN A 845 49.07 17.36 -37.03
C ASN A 845 47.83 16.82 -37.74
N GLY A 846 47.96 15.73 -38.50
CA GLY A 846 46.86 15.11 -39.25
C GLY A 846 45.86 14.39 -38.35
N VAL A 847 45.03 15.12 -37.60
CA VAL A 847 44.02 14.56 -36.69
C VAL A 847 42.62 14.79 -37.26
N ARG A 848 41.71 13.84 -37.08
CA ARG A 848 40.29 14.02 -37.36
C ARG A 848 39.51 14.28 -36.07
N VAL A 849 38.78 15.38 -35.98
CA VAL A 849 37.88 15.70 -34.87
C VAL A 849 36.44 15.63 -35.35
N GLN A 850 35.63 14.74 -34.77
CA GLN A 850 34.28 14.45 -35.23
C GLN A 850 33.24 14.58 -34.11
N GLY A 851 32.21 15.39 -34.33
CA GLY A 851 30.96 15.32 -33.57
C GLY A 851 30.10 14.15 -34.07
N ILE A 852 29.91 13.12 -33.25
CA ILE A 852 29.34 11.82 -33.69
C ILE A 852 27.86 11.91 -34.13
N HIS A 853 27.14 12.94 -33.69
CA HIS A 853 25.74 13.20 -34.07
C HIS A 853 25.56 14.48 -34.88
N GLY A 854 26.65 14.96 -35.51
CA GLY A 854 26.63 16.11 -36.40
C GLY A 854 26.50 17.47 -35.70
N PRO A 855 26.50 18.57 -36.50
CA PRO A 855 26.66 19.93 -35.99
C PRO A 855 25.45 20.43 -35.22
N GLU A 856 24.26 19.85 -35.43
CA GLU A 856 23.04 20.22 -34.69
C GLU A 856 23.07 19.76 -33.23
N SER A 857 23.94 18.79 -32.90
CA SER A 857 24.01 18.17 -31.56
C SER A 857 25.33 18.39 -30.83
N THR A 858 26.39 18.85 -31.53
CA THR A 858 27.73 18.97 -30.96
C THR A 858 28.23 20.41 -31.08
N VAL A 859 28.28 21.13 -29.97
CA VAL A 859 28.58 22.57 -29.93
C VAL A 859 29.89 22.82 -29.21
N LEU A 860 30.83 23.46 -29.88
CA LEU A 860 32.02 24.08 -29.31
C LEU A 860 31.73 25.57 -29.08
N ASN A 861 31.68 25.97 -27.80
CA ASN A 861 31.27 27.29 -27.37
C ASN A 861 32.46 28.05 -26.76
N TRP A 862 32.65 29.29 -27.19
CA TRP A 862 33.72 30.13 -26.68
C TRP A 862 33.30 30.89 -25.41
N THR A 863 34.17 30.87 -24.40
CA THR A 863 34.01 31.63 -23.16
C THR A 863 35.20 32.56 -22.86
N GLY A 864 36.25 32.53 -23.69
CA GLY A 864 37.47 33.33 -23.53
C GLY A 864 37.41 34.72 -24.17
N SER A 865 38.58 35.36 -24.31
CA SER A 865 38.70 36.62 -25.05
C SER A 865 40.08 36.75 -25.72
N GLY A 866 40.18 37.57 -26.78
CA GLY A 866 41.47 37.98 -27.37
C GLY A 866 42.14 36.98 -28.32
N THR A 867 41.50 35.86 -28.66
CA THR A 867 41.99 34.90 -29.66
C THR A 867 40.84 34.15 -30.34
N ARG A 868 41.15 33.39 -31.39
CA ARG A 868 40.21 32.51 -32.08
C ARG A 868 39.98 31.22 -31.30
N ILE A 869 38.90 30.51 -31.63
CA ILE A 869 38.56 29.23 -30.98
C ILE A 869 39.48 28.12 -31.48
N LEU A 870 39.68 28.05 -32.80
CA LEU A 870 40.36 26.94 -33.46
C LEU A 870 41.32 27.44 -34.54
N SER A 871 42.53 26.89 -34.56
CA SER A 871 43.53 27.07 -35.61
C SER A 871 43.84 25.71 -36.23
N VAL A 872 43.79 25.58 -37.56
CA VAL A 872 44.08 24.32 -38.27
C VAL A 872 45.15 24.58 -39.33
N ALA A 873 46.26 23.88 -39.22
CA ALA A 873 47.48 24.15 -39.99
C ALA A 873 48.06 22.94 -40.73
N HIS A 874 47.40 21.78 -40.65
CA HIS A 874 47.90 20.55 -41.27
C HIS A 874 46.95 20.06 -42.36
N SER A 875 47.49 19.75 -43.54
CA SER A 875 46.72 19.38 -44.74
C SER A 875 45.79 18.17 -44.57
N SER A 876 46.20 17.19 -43.77
CA SER A 876 45.40 15.99 -43.45
C SER A 876 44.46 16.16 -42.26
N ALA A 877 44.46 17.31 -41.57
CA ALA A 877 43.54 17.53 -40.46
C ALA A 877 42.10 17.67 -40.96
N VAL A 878 41.15 17.05 -40.26
CA VAL A 878 39.72 17.11 -40.58
C VAL A 878 38.93 17.50 -39.35
N VAL A 879 38.07 18.51 -39.46
CA VAL A 879 37.12 18.89 -38.42
C VAL A 879 35.71 18.72 -38.97
N GLU A 880 34.94 17.84 -38.34
CA GLU A 880 33.66 17.41 -38.87
C GLU A 880 32.54 17.40 -37.84
N GLY A 881 31.34 17.82 -38.26
CA GLY A 881 30.13 17.63 -37.45
C GLY A 881 30.06 18.51 -36.20
N LEU A 882 30.77 19.65 -36.17
CA LEU A 882 30.77 20.58 -35.04
C LEU A 882 30.05 21.89 -35.38
N THR A 883 29.32 22.43 -34.41
CA THR A 883 28.97 23.85 -34.36
C THR A 883 30.03 24.63 -33.58
N ILE A 884 30.59 25.69 -34.15
CA ILE A 884 31.61 26.55 -33.55
C ILE A 884 31.04 27.96 -33.40
N ARG A 885 30.88 28.43 -32.15
CA ARG A 885 30.16 29.67 -31.86
C ARG A 885 30.70 30.50 -30.70
N GLY A 886 30.23 31.75 -30.63
CA GLY A 886 30.44 32.66 -29.50
C GLY A 886 31.82 33.33 -29.48
N ALA A 887 32.63 33.19 -30.54
CA ALA A 887 33.96 33.76 -30.56
C ALA A 887 33.91 35.29 -30.39
N SER A 888 34.89 35.84 -29.69
CA SER A 888 35.04 37.30 -29.53
C SER A 888 36.19 37.89 -30.36
N HIS A 889 36.88 37.08 -31.16
CA HIS A 889 38.03 37.49 -31.98
C HIS A 889 38.12 36.67 -33.29
N GLY A 890 36.96 36.37 -33.89
CA GLY A 890 36.82 35.42 -35.01
C GLY A 890 36.85 33.96 -34.56
N ALA A 891 36.17 33.06 -35.26
CA ALA A 891 36.00 31.68 -34.77
C ALA A 891 37.17 30.76 -35.15
N VAL A 892 37.51 30.71 -36.44
CA VAL A 892 38.45 29.73 -37.00
C VAL A 892 39.56 30.44 -37.77
N TYR A 893 40.79 29.95 -37.62
CA TYR A 893 41.92 30.24 -38.51
C TYR A 893 42.29 28.96 -39.26
N LEU A 894 42.10 28.96 -40.56
CA LEU A 894 42.34 27.80 -41.42
C LEU A 894 43.53 28.09 -42.33
N LEU A 895 44.71 27.62 -41.93
CA LEU A 895 45.91 27.69 -42.76
C LEU A 895 45.97 26.50 -43.73
N ASP A 896 45.56 25.31 -43.29
CA ASP A 896 45.42 24.11 -44.13
C ASP A 896 44.47 23.09 -43.46
N GLY A 897 44.08 22.02 -44.16
CA GLY A 897 43.15 20.99 -43.66
C GLY A 897 41.71 21.21 -44.09
N GLN A 898 40.78 20.43 -43.54
CA GLN A 898 39.39 20.37 -44.01
C GLN A 898 38.37 20.57 -42.90
N PHE A 899 37.36 21.41 -43.15
CA PHE A 899 36.11 21.43 -42.38
C PHE A 899 35.00 20.77 -43.20
N LYS A 900 34.35 19.75 -42.65
CA LYS A 900 33.25 19.01 -43.28
C LYS A 900 31.99 19.08 -42.44
N ASN A 901 30.82 19.29 -43.03
CA ASN A 901 29.54 19.18 -42.30
C ASN A 901 29.51 20.01 -40.99
N CYS A 902 30.20 21.15 -40.95
CA CYS A 902 30.34 21.99 -39.76
C CYS A 902 29.47 23.24 -39.85
N ARG A 903 29.12 23.82 -38.70
CA ARG A 903 28.42 25.11 -38.62
C ARG A 903 29.27 26.12 -37.88
N ILE A 904 29.68 27.19 -38.56
CA ILE A 904 30.44 28.29 -37.95
C ILE A 904 29.47 29.47 -37.81
N ALA A 905 28.98 29.70 -36.59
CA ALA A 905 27.88 30.63 -36.39
C ALA A 905 27.98 31.50 -35.15
N ASP A 906 27.34 32.66 -35.21
CA ASP A 906 27.19 33.58 -34.07
C ASP A 906 28.54 34.01 -33.46
N ASN A 907 29.53 34.27 -34.32
CA ASN A 907 30.86 34.70 -33.91
C ASN A 907 31.08 36.20 -34.16
N PHE A 908 31.87 36.83 -33.30
CA PHE A 908 32.21 38.24 -33.36
C PHE A 908 33.72 38.44 -33.54
N ALA A 909 34.11 39.35 -34.44
CA ALA A 909 35.50 39.69 -34.70
C ALA A 909 35.70 41.21 -34.68
N PRO A 910 36.11 41.79 -33.54
CA PRO A 910 36.59 43.14 -33.50
C PRO A 910 38.04 43.18 -34.01
N GLN A 911 38.29 44.00 -35.03
CA GLN A 911 39.66 44.32 -35.50
C GLN A 911 40.49 43.16 -36.06
N VAL A 912 39.85 42.06 -36.50
CA VAL A 912 40.51 40.97 -37.24
C VAL A 912 39.72 40.59 -38.49
N LYS A 913 40.42 39.99 -39.47
CA LYS A 913 39.86 39.48 -40.73
C LYS A 913 38.99 38.25 -40.48
N GLY A 914 37.82 38.11 -41.11
CA GLY A 914 37.04 36.87 -41.03
C GLY A 914 36.29 36.71 -39.70
N GLY A 915 35.05 37.19 -39.64
CA GLY A 915 34.16 37.11 -38.47
C GLY A 915 33.83 35.67 -38.07
N GLY A 916 33.54 34.82 -39.04
CA GLY A 916 33.51 33.37 -38.84
C GLY A 916 34.90 32.77 -38.99
N ILE A 917 35.47 32.88 -40.20
CA ILE A 917 36.66 32.13 -40.60
C ILE A 917 37.64 33.04 -41.34
N LEU A 918 38.92 32.94 -40.97
CA LEU A 918 40.05 33.40 -41.79
C LEU A 918 40.67 32.18 -42.47
N MET A 919 40.68 32.16 -43.80
CA MET A 919 41.26 31.09 -44.62
C MET A 919 42.51 31.58 -45.36
N GLU A 920 43.65 30.97 -45.07
CA GLU A 920 44.91 31.13 -45.81
C GLU A 920 45.30 29.85 -46.59
N GLY A 921 44.45 28.82 -46.52
CA GLY A 921 44.54 27.56 -47.26
C GLY A 921 43.39 26.62 -46.87
N GLY A 922 43.56 25.32 -47.13
CA GLY A 922 42.58 24.29 -46.75
C GLY A 922 41.25 24.30 -47.52
N ALA A 923 40.26 23.56 -47.01
CA ALA A 923 38.95 23.40 -47.64
C ALA A 923 37.78 23.45 -46.65
N LEU A 924 36.68 24.08 -47.07
CA LEU A 924 35.36 23.96 -46.46
C LEU A 924 34.44 23.16 -47.40
N ILE A 925 33.80 22.13 -46.86
CA ILE A 925 32.98 21.19 -47.62
C ILE A 925 31.66 20.97 -46.88
N ASN A 926 30.53 21.30 -47.51
CA ASN A 926 29.20 21.13 -46.93
C ASN A 926 29.03 21.81 -45.55
N CYS A 927 29.64 22.97 -45.36
CA CYS A 927 29.56 23.74 -44.12
C CYS A 927 28.51 24.86 -44.18
N VAL A 928 27.99 25.26 -43.02
CA VAL A 928 27.12 26.43 -42.87
C VAL A 928 27.88 27.53 -42.13
N VAL A 929 28.07 28.69 -42.76
CA VAL A 929 28.69 29.87 -42.14
C VAL A 929 27.63 30.95 -41.98
N SER A 930 27.16 31.18 -40.76
CA SER A 930 25.99 32.03 -40.53
C SER A 930 26.05 32.98 -39.34
N ASN A 931 25.43 34.15 -39.44
CA ASN A 931 25.30 35.10 -38.32
C ASN A 931 26.63 35.57 -37.71
N ASN A 932 27.73 35.51 -38.45
CA ASN A 932 29.01 36.00 -37.98
C ASN A 932 29.12 37.51 -38.25
N VAL A 933 29.74 38.24 -37.32
CA VAL A 933 29.82 39.69 -37.34
C VAL A 933 31.27 40.12 -37.24
N GLN A 934 31.72 40.86 -38.26
CA GLN A 934 32.99 41.57 -38.23
C GLN A 934 32.72 43.04 -37.86
N ARG A 935 33.51 43.62 -36.94
CA ARG A 935 33.44 45.04 -36.59
C ARG A 935 34.84 45.62 -36.40
N ASP A 936 35.42 46.18 -37.46
CA ASP A 936 36.65 46.98 -37.34
C ASP A 936 36.40 48.44 -37.77
N PRO A 937 36.70 49.44 -36.91
CA PRO A 937 36.66 50.84 -37.30
C PRO A 937 37.72 51.27 -38.32
N THR A 938 38.81 50.52 -38.51
CA THR A 938 39.93 50.89 -39.41
C THR A 938 40.03 49.99 -40.65
N TRP A 939 40.05 48.65 -40.53
CA TRP A 939 40.14 47.76 -41.69
C TRP A 939 39.72 46.30 -41.40
N GLY A 940 38.44 45.97 -41.68
CA GLY A 940 37.83 44.69 -41.31
C GLY A 940 37.10 43.94 -42.42
N PRO A 941 37.79 43.18 -43.29
CA PRO A 941 37.13 42.42 -44.35
C PRO A 941 36.63 41.02 -43.91
N GLY A 942 35.51 40.57 -44.50
CA GLY A 942 34.99 39.20 -44.40
C GLY A 942 34.12 38.93 -43.17
N GLY A 943 32.81 39.23 -43.22
CA GLY A 943 31.87 38.97 -42.13
C GLY A 943 31.73 37.49 -41.79
N GLY A 944 31.53 36.66 -42.82
CA GLY A 944 31.54 35.20 -42.72
C GLY A 944 32.93 34.63 -42.91
N ILE A 945 33.48 34.74 -44.13
CA ILE A 945 34.78 34.19 -44.53
C ILE A 945 35.66 35.30 -45.10
N TYR A 946 36.93 35.34 -44.67
CA TYR A 946 38.00 36.02 -45.39
C TYR A 946 38.88 34.95 -46.05
N LEU A 947 38.94 34.92 -47.38
CA LEU A 947 39.53 33.86 -48.20
C LEU A 947 40.77 34.35 -48.95
N GLN A 948 41.94 34.16 -48.37
CA GLN A 948 43.23 34.51 -48.99
C GLN A 948 43.76 33.38 -49.89
N ALA A 949 43.53 32.12 -49.51
CA ALA A 949 43.71 30.93 -50.36
C ALA A 949 42.86 29.76 -49.81
N GLY A 950 42.71 28.70 -50.60
CA GLY A 950 41.92 27.51 -50.25
C GLY A 950 40.65 27.34 -51.07
N MET A 951 39.77 26.42 -50.65
CA MET A 951 38.56 26.05 -51.38
C MET A 951 37.31 26.09 -50.49
N VAL A 952 36.20 26.61 -51.02
CA VAL A 952 34.88 26.56 -50.38
C VAL A 952 33.90 25.87 -51.34
N THR A 953 33.36 24.72 -50.94
CA THR A 953 32.52 23.87 -51.79
C THR A 953 31.28 23.39 -51.06
N GLN A 954 30.13 23.44 -51.74
CA GLN A 954 28.83 22.99 -51.21
C GLN A 954 28.44 23.68 -49.87
N CYS A 955 28.99 24.85 -49.58
CA CYS A 955 28.73 25.56 -48.33
C CYS A 955 27.58 26.56 -48.46
N LYS A 956 26.85 26.75 -47.35
CA LYS A 956 25.81 27.77 -47.22
C LYS A 956 26.34 28.94 -46.38
N ILE A 957 26.46 30.13 -46.99
CA ILE A 957 26.98 31.33 -46.33
C ILE A 957 25.86 32.37 -46.26
N VAL A 958 25.32 32.60 -45.07
CA VAL A 958 24.07 33.37 -44.89
C VAL A 958 24.09 34.27 -43.66
N ASN A 959 23.42 35.42 -43.72
CA ASN A 959 23.20 36.31 -42.56
C ASN A 959 24.48 36.80 -41.84
N ASN A 960 25.63 36.80 -42.50
CA ASN A 960 26.85 37.37 -41.95
C ASN A 960 26.87 38.90 -42.16
N THR A 961 27.50 39.64 -41.25
CA THR A 961 27.47 41.11 -41.20
C THR A 961 28.88 41.69 -41.06
N VAL A 962 29.13 42.83 -41.71
CA VAL A 962 30.32 43.67 -41.48
C VAL A 962 29.84 45.04 -41.02
N ASN A 963 30.28 45.49 -39.85
CA ASN A 963 29.94 46.77 -39.24
C ASN A 963 31.22 47.60 -39.07
N GLY A 964 31.72 48.19 -40.16
CA GLY A 964 32.96 48.98 -40.14
C GLY A 964 33.06 49.89 -41.37
N GLY A 965 32.96 51.20 -41.15
CA GLY A 965 32.98 52.21 -42.20
C GLY A 965 32.80 53.62 -41.65
N GLY A 966 33.90 54.26 -41.26
CA GLY A 966 33.98 55.70 -40.96
C GLY A 966 35.33 55.98 -40.29
N TRP A 967 36.23 56.82 -40.78
CA TRP A 967 36.16 57.95 -41.72
C TRP A 967 37.34 57.87 -42.69
N GLY A 968 37.12 58.12 -43.98
CA GLY A 968 38.18 58.26 -45.00
C GLY A 968 38.02 57.25 -46.14
N GLY A 969 37.55 57.73 -47.29
CA GLY A 969 37.32 56.91 -48.47
C GLY A 969 38.59 56.32 -49.08
N TYR A 970 38.69 55.00 -49.00
CA TYR A 970 39.14 54.04 -50.03
C TYR A 970 38.36 52.76 -49.68
N GLY A 971 37.19 52.49 -50.27
CA GLY A 971 37.09 52.03 -51.64
C GLY A 971 37.20 50.50 -51.68
N VAL A 972 36.12 49.84 -52.12
CA VAL A 972 36.05 48.46 -52.63
C VAL A 972 36.25 47.29 -51.63
N GLY A 973 35.15 46.63 -51.27
CA GLY A 973 35.12 45.16 -51.25
C GLY A 973 34.85 44.40 -49.95
N ALA A 974 34.54 44.96 -48.77
CA ALA A 974 34.36 44.14 -47.56
C ALA A 974 33.11 43.21 -47.64
N GLY A 975 33.24 42.04 -48.26
CA GLY A 975 32.16 41.08 -48.44
C GLY A 975 31.62 40.58 -47.10
N ALA A 976 30.32 40.81 -46.85
CA ALA A 976 29.67 40.32 -45.64
C ALA A 976 29.64 38.77 -45.60
N GLY A 977 29.49 38.13 -46.76
CA GLY A 977 29.57 36.68 -46.92
C GLY A 977 31.01 36.16 -47.04
N VAL A 978 31.62 36.37 -48.22
CA VAL A 978 33.02 36.01 -48.51
C VAL A 978 33.74 37.25 -49.02
N MET A 979 34.94 37.50 -48.52
CA MET A 979 35.88 38.48 -49.09
C MET A 979 37.14 37.74 -49.56
N MET A 980 37.60 38.03 -50.77
CA MET A 980 38.80 37.44 -51.39
C MET A 980 39.94 38.44 -51.46
#